data_AF-A0A937MZN8-F1
#
_entry.id   AF-A0A937MZN8-F1
#
_cell.length_a   1.000
_cell.length_b   1.000
_cell.length_c   1.000
_cell.angle_alpha   90.00
_cell.angle_beta   90.00
_cell.angle_gamma   90.00
#
_symmetry.space_group_name_H-M   'P 1'
#
loop_
_entity.id
_entity.type
_entity.pdbx_description
1 polymer ?
#
loop_
_entity_poly.entity_id
_entity_poly.type
_entity_poly.pdbx_seq_one_letter_code
_entity_poly.pdbx_strand_id
1 'polypeptide(L)'
;MAKGCCDTGREDRLKQYELKEWTIIDPDLKPFDPDDILFTPDYIKKQKKGISLFIDPKSPNWVSVNHTGAEVLKLCNGKNSLSDIQKAVIKKYDLPNTKKVKQEISEFLTAAGMLEFASKSKFETPDYPGRSKVIAPKKLDELWMYVTMACNLRCKHCLVDAGKMLKKELSIDEFKKVVDDSIDLGVKRFYITGGEPFIKEGIFDLIEYITKTKKRELIVLTNATLFDDKKIAKLKKLAGKKLLVQVSLEGPNAKIHDKLRGKGSFDAAVDGIKKLMSIGIVPIVSTAISKLNENEIAKTSQYLSKLGIQEHNVLWMHAKGRGVDHMNELFVPSDNIAKAMKTLKKEYKEKEVIFDNVESLKVRVRTKRGRKNDLCNNCFEKVCVNSDGNVYPCASLNGDKDFNAGSVRKKPLKDIWLDSKVMQKGRDNSVKDKEECSKCYLQYFCGGGCTSHSYYASQVDTGKGSITATDPYCSTYKSMFDEIIWELASEAVAPQNTKEYEAPTVFNAMDSILPGHFDKGIKSIDKKFDVGCYHCSCVLSVDVEGDEDICKPEIKGHVTKTVKKKFSKAASAPVADYYCPTGYNPKDLAHIPSEVLDVSYGCGNPAALASIKSGQTLVDLGAGGGIDCFIAAKKLGKTGRVIGIDLTDEMVAKATESAKKVGEALGYHNVEFRAGNIMELPVEDNSVDLVISNCVINLTEDKTKVMDEIYRILKPGGRFIISDIVSDKPVPGYLKRDKEMWNACLSGALTDKRFKEAAENAGFPNVTLKKNYLYKKVEFIQFYSITLKGSKPAEVGCACSCG
;
A
#
# COMPACT_ATOMS: atom_id res chain seq x y z
N MET A 1 17.06 34.69 -31.49
CA MET A 1 18.27 34.81 -30.66
C MET A 1 17.95 34.29 -29.28
N ALA A 2 18.42 33.07 -28.97
CA ALA A 2 18.31 32.44 -27.68
C ALA A 2 19.46 32.91 -26.79
N LYS A 3 19.14 33.68 -25.74
CA LYS A 3 19.96 33.91 -24.53
C LYS A 3 19.06 34.65 -23.54
N GLY A 4 18.40 33.90 -22.66
CA GLY A 4 17.58 34.43 -21.58
C GLY A 4 17.85 33.64 -20.30
N CYS A 5 18.80 34.14 -19.52
CA CYS A 5 19.05 33.88 -18.10
C CYS A 5 18.94 32.43 -17.58
N CYS A 6 20.08 31.73 -17.54
CA CYS A 6 20.36 30.86 -16.40
C CYS A 6 20.39 31.76 -15.15
N ASP A 7 19.38 31.63 -14.29
CA ASP A 7 19.30 32.29 -12.98
C ASP A 7 20.38 31.72 -12.06
N THR A 8 21.58 32.29 -12.09
CA THR A 8 22.76 31.86 -11.31
C THR A 8 22.47 31.83 -9.81
N GLY A 9 21.55 32.67 -9.32
CA GLY A 9 21.09 32.64 -7.94
C GLY A 9 20.36 31.34 -7.55
N ARG A 10 19.80 30.59 -8.50
CA ARG A 10 19.14 29.30 -8.23
C ARG A 10 20.17 28.22 -7.88
N GLU A 11 21.22 28.07 -8.68
CA GLU A 11 22.27 27.08 -8.41
C GLU A 11 23.02 27.43 -7.12
N ASP A 12 23.30 28.71 -6.88
CA ASP A 12 23.98 29.15 -5.65
C ASP A 12 23.12 29.00 -4.39
N ARG A 13 21.79 29.21 -4.48
CA ARG A 13 20.87 28.89 -3.37
C ARG A 13 20.71 27.39 -3.17
N LEU A 14 20.87 26.57 -4.20
CA LEU A 14 20.80 25.10 -4.08
C LEU A 14 22.06 24.53 -3.40
N LYS A 15 23.24 25.14 -3.63
CA LYS A 15 24.51 24.75 -2.97
C LYS A 15 24.45 24.84 -1.44
N GLN A 16 23.62 25.72 -0.86
CA GLN A 16 23.48 25.81 0.61
C GLN A 16 22.83 24.58 1.25
N TYR A 17 22.17 23.73 0.45
CA TYR A 17 21.54 22.48 0.89
C TYR A 17 22.47 21.26 0.69
N GLU A 18 23.73 21.47 0.27
CA GLU A 18 24.72 20.41 0.12
C GLU A 18 25.39 20.11 1.47
N LEU A 19 24.83 19.14 2.20
CA LEU A 19 25.47 18.61 3.40
C LEU A 19 26.73 17.82 3.06
N LYS A 20 27.76 17.96 3.92
CA LYS A 20 28.94 17.08 3.89
C LYS A 20 28.50 15.64 4.08
N GLU A 21 29.07 14.77 3.26
CA GLU A 21 28.85 13.33 3.38
C GLU A 21 29.37 12.82 4.73
N TRP A 22 28.62 11.93 5.37
CA TRP A 22 29.04 11.26 6.61
C TRP A 22 29.37 9.79 6.34
N THR A 23 30.25 9.23 7.16
CA THR A 23 30.77 7.88 6.97
C THR A 23 29.68 6.85 7.25
N ILE A 24 29.38 6.01 6.25
CA ILE A 24 28.53 4.84 6.41
C ILE A 24 29.37 3.71 7.03
N ILE A 25 28.81 3.00 8.00
CA ILE A 25 29.46 1.82 8.60
C ILE A 25 29.48 0.68 7.58
N ASP A 26 30.67 0.33 7.08
CA ASP A 26 31.00 -0.84 6.26
C ASP A 26 30.02 -1.10 5.09
N PRO A 27 30.18 -0.48 3.92
CA PRO A 27 29.20 -0.56 2.82
C PRO A 27 29.00 -1.99 2.29
N ASP A 28 29.97 -2.88 2.48
CA ASP A 28 29.95 -4.29 2.04
C ASP A 28 29.96 -5.20 3.28
N LEU A 29 28.81 -5.36 3.95
CA LEU A 29 28.74 -6.19 5.16
C LEU A 29 29.16 -7.63 4.83
N LYS A 30 30.33 -8.03 5.32
CA LYS A 30 30.80 -9.41 5.33
C LYS A 30 30.19 -10.15 6.52
N PRO A 31 30.07 -11.50 6.45
CA PRO A 31 29.79 -12.29 7.64
C PRO A 31 30.75 -11.93 8.77
N PHE A 32 30.24 -11.89 10.01
CA PHE A 32 31.05 -11.55 11.18
C PHE A 32 32.07 -12.65 11.50
N ASP A 33 33.26 -12.24 11.87
CA ASP A 33 34.33 -13.13 12.31
C ASP A 33 34.14 -13.53 13.79
N PRO A 34 34.69 -14.67 14.24
CA PRO A 34 34.52 -15.17 15.60
C PRO A 34 34.91 -14.18 16.71
N ASP A 35 35.86 -13.29 16.44
CA ASP A 35 36.40 -12.31 17.40
C ASP A 35 35.75 -10.92 17.28
N ASP A 36 34.84 -10.72 16.31
CA ASP A 36 34.16 -9.44 16.13
C ASP A 36 33.29 -9.10 17.34
N ILE A 37 33.56 -7.96 17.98
CA ILE A 37 32.72 -7.40 19.05
C ILE A 37 31.49 -6.75 18.44
N LEU A 38 30.30 -7.24 18.80
CA LEU A 38 29.06 -6.83 18.15
C LEU A 38 28.27 -5.82 18.98
N PHE A 39 27.69 -4.85 18.28
CA PHE A 39 26.87 -3.75 18.77
C PHE A 39 25.48 -3.79 18.14
N THR A 40 24.47 -3.31 18.85
CA THR A 40 23.16 -2.89 18.32
C THR A 40 23.04 -1.37 18.33
N PRO A 41 22.10 -0.77 17.57
CA PRO A 41 21.73 0.62 17.79
C PRO A 41 21.08 0.80 19.16
N ASP A 42 20.89 2.07 19.58
CA ASP A 42 19.95 2.38 20.65
C ASP A 42 18.55 1.97 20.18
N TYR A 43 17.85 1.12 20.94
CA TYR A 43 16.54 0.61 20.53
C TYR A 43 15.50 0.65 21.65
N ILE A 44 14.24 0.63 21.23
CA ILE A 44 13.10 0.28 22.07
C ILE A 44 12.69 -1.15 21.78
N LYS A 45 12.58 -1.96 22.84
CA LYS A 45 12.08 -3.34 22.75
C LYS A 45 10.61 -3.40 23.18
N LYS A 46 9.78 -4.03 22.37
CA LYS A 46 8.39 -4.38 22.67
C LYS A 46 8.16 -5.87 22.44
N GLN A 47 7.20 -6.48 23.15
CA GLN A 47 6.94 -7.91 23.04
C GLN A 47 5.45 -8.23 23.15
N LYS A 48 4.95 -9.14 22.29
CA LYS A 48 3.58 -9.65 22.33
C LYS A 48 3.51 -11.02 21.64
N LYS A 49 2.82 -11.99 22.26
CA LYS A 49 2.60 -13.35 21.70
C LYS A 49 3.90 -14.05 21.23
N GLY A 50 4.99 -13.90 21.97
CA GLY A 50 6.29 -14.52 21.66
C GLY A 50 7.13 -13.78 20.60
N ILE A 51 6.60 -12.73 19.96
CA ILE A 51 7.32 -11.90 19.00
C ILE A 51 7.96 -10.72 19.73
N SER A 52 9.25 -10.49 19.50
CA SER A 52 9.97 -9.32 20.00
C SER A 52 10.24 -8.34 18.87
N LEU A 53 9.86 -7.07 19.07
CA LEU A 53 10.12 -5.98 18.14
C LEU A 53 11.20 -5.08 18.72
N PHE A 54 12.17 -4.72 17.90
CA PHE A 54 13.21 -3.75 18.18
C PHE A 54 12.99 -2.56 17.23
N ILE A 55 12.95 -1.35 17.78
CA ILE A 55 12.77 -0.10 17.02
C ILE A 55 13.97 0.80 17.28
N ASP A 56 14.72 1.18 16.25
CA ASP A 56 15.69 2.28 16.31
C ASP A 56 14.93 3.58 16.00
N PRO A 57 14.73 4.47 16.99
CA PRO A 57 14.03 5.73 16.78
C PRO A 57 14.92 6.82 16.16
N LYS A 58 16.25 6.69 16.24
CA LYS A 58 17.19 7.69 15.71
C LYS A 58 17.39 7.46 14.23
N SER A 59 17.62 6.23 13.80
CA SER A 59 17.58 5.82 12.40
C SER A 59 16.26 5.08 12.22
N PRO A 60 15.14 5.76 11.93
CA PRO A 60 13.79 5.16 11.94
C PRO A 60 13.80 3.84 11.17
N ASN A 61 13.85 2.75 11.94
CA ASN A 61 14.04 1.38 11.48
C ASN A 61 13.46 0.45 12.57
N TRP A 62 12.98 -0.72 12.15
CA TRP A 62 12.48 -1.72 13.08
C TRP A 62 12.68 -3.12 12.52
N VAL A 63 12.89 -4.08 13.44
CA VAL A 63 12.98 -5.51 13.15
C VAL A 63 12.20 -6.32 14.18
N SER A 64 11.55 -7.37 13.72
CA SER A 64 10.84 -8.32 14.57
C SER A 64 11.53 -9.69 14.50
N VAL A 65 11.69 -10.31 15.65
CA VAL A 65 12.45 -11.54 15.83
C VAL A 65 11.74 -12.48 16.81
N ASN A 66 12.10 -13.77 16.77
CA ASN A 66 11.67 -14.73 17.79
C ASN A 66 12.40 -14.49 19.13
N HIS A 67 12.03 -15.27 20.15
CA HIS A 67 12.60 -15.12 21.49
C HIS A 67 14.13 -15.29 21.51
N THR A 68 14.66 -16.33 20.86
CA THR A 68 16.11 -16.56 20.78
C THR A 68 16.83 -15.42 20.07
N GLY A 69 16.31 -14.94 18.94
CA GLY A 69 16.87 -13.78 18.24
C GLY A 69 16.93 -12.53 19.12
N ALA A 70 15.91 -12.30 19.96
CA ALA A 70 15.90 -11.20 20.91
C ALA A 70 16.99 -11.31 21.99
N GLU A 71 17.32 -12.53 22.43
CA GLU A 71 18.43 -12.78 23.36
C GLU A 71 19.79 -12.59 22.68
N VAL A 72 19.93 -13.05 21.43
CA VAL A 72 21.14 -12.84 20.63
C VAL A 72 21.42 -11.35 20.42
N LEU A 73 20.42 -10.57 20.02
CA LEU A 73 20.57 -9.11 19.85
C LEU A 73 20.93 -8.43 21.18
N LYS A 74 20.33 -8.85 22.31
CA LYS A 74 20.66 -8.30 23.63
C LYS A 74 22.14 -8.49 24.00
N LEU A 75 22.78 -9.56 23.52
CA LEU A 75 24.19 -9.84 23.77
C LEU A 75 25.13 -9.00 22.87
N CYS A 76 24.63 -8.38 21.80
CA CYS A 76 25.37 -7.45 20.94
C CYS A 76 25.50 -6.07 21.59
N ASN A 77 26.09 -6.01 22.78
CA ASN A 77 26.14 -4.83 23.64
C ASN A 77 27.51 -4.09 23.60
N GLY A 78 28.37 -4.43 22.64
CA GLY A 78 29.72 -3.88 22.52
C GLY A 78 30.75 -4.50 23.47
N LYS A 79 30.42 -5.59 24.16
CA LYS A 79 31.34 -6.31 25.08
C LYS A 79 31.57 -7.77 24.71
N ASN A 80 30.70 -8.36 23.91
CA ASN A 80 30.76 -9.78 23.56
C ASN A 80 31.21 -9.93 22.10
N SER A 81 32.15 -10.84 21.86
CA SER A 81 32.46 -11.31 20.51
C SER A 81 31.35 -12.22 19.96
N LEU A 82 31.33 -12.47 18.65
CA LEU A 82 30.47 -13.52 18.06
C LEU A 82 30.63 -14.86 18.79
N SER A 83 31.86 -15.24 19.13
CA SER A 83 32.16 -16.48 19.87
C SER A 83 31.55 -16.47 21.27
N ASP A 84 31.59 -15.33 21.97
CA ASP A 84 31.01 -15.21 23.32
C ASP A 84 29.49 -15.28 23.26
N ILE A 85 28.87 -14.66 22.25
CA ILE A 85 27.42 -14.73 22.01
C ILE A 85 26.99 -16.17 21.76
N GLN A 86 27.70 -16.90 20.87
CA GLN A 86 27.43 -18.31 20.60
C GLN A 86 27.54 -19.16 21.88
N LYS A 87 28.61 -19.00 22.67
CA LYS A 87 28.80 -19.71 23.94
C LYS A 87 27.69 -19.41 24.95
N ALA A 88 27.29 -18.14 25.06
CA ALA A 88 26.26 -17.70 25.99
C ALA A 88 24.88 -18.29 25.64
N VAL A 89 24.51 -18.32 24.35
CA VAL A 89 23.26 -18.93 23.89
C VAL A 89 23.26 -20.44 24.09
N ILE A 90 24.37 -21.12 23.70
CA ILE A 90 24.53 -22.57 23.89
C ILE A 90 24.37 -22.95 25.37
N LYS A 91 25.04 -22.21 26.27
CA LYS A 91 24.95 -22.43 27.71
C LYS A 91 23.54 -22.16 28.27
N LYS A 92 22.89 -21.09 27.81
CA LYS A 92 21.57 -20.68 28.32
C LYS A 92 20.48 -21.71 28.05
N TYR A 93 20.52 -22.36 26.89
CA TYR A 93 19.50 -23.33 26.46
C TYR A 93 19.97 -24.79 26.56
N ASP A 94 21.09 -25.05 27.23
CA ASP A 94 21.69 -26.39 27.39
C ASP A 94 21.84 -27.16 26.06
N LEU A 95 22.36 -26.47 25.03
CA LEU A 95 22.46 -27.01 23.67
C LEU A 95 23.76 -27.76 23.46
N PRO A 96 23.79 -28.77 22.58
CA PRO A 96 25.04 -29.37 22.15
C PRO A 96 25.86 -28.35 21.33
N ASN A 97 27.16 -28.23 21.65
CA ASN A 97 28.10 -27.33 20.99
C ASN A 97 28.46 -27.81 19.57
N THR A 98 27.49 -27.76 18.66
CA THR A 98 27.61 -28.22 17.27
C THR A 98 27.90 -27.08 16.31
N LYS A 99 28.51 -27.40 15.16
CA LYS A 99 28.71 -26.46 14.06
C LYS A 99 27.39 -25.85 13.57
N LYS A 100 26.30 -26.63 13.59
CA LYS A 100 24.97 -26.21 13.15
C LYS A 100 24.41 -25.06 13.99
N VAL A 101 24.37 -25.20 15.33
CA VAL A 101 23.82 -24.17 16.23
C VAL A 101 24.63 -22.86 16.12
N LYS A 102 25.96 -22.97 16.05
CA LYS A 102 26.84 -21.81 15.83
C LYS A 102 26.54 -21.10 14.51
N GLN A 103 26.37 -21.87 13.44
CA GLN A 103 26.04 -21.35 12.12
C GLN A 103 24.68 -20.65 12.11
N GLU A 104 23.65 -21.22 12.75
CA GLU A 104 22.32 -20.59 12.87
C GLU A 104 22.40 -19.20 13.56
N ILE A 105 23.21 -19.07 14.61
CA ILE A 105 23.44 -17.79 15.31
C ILE A 105 24.20 -16.80 14.42
N SER A 106 25.25 -17.24 13.72
CA SER A 106 26.04 -16.41 12.82
C SER A 106 25.22 -15.90 11.61
N GLU A 107 24.40 -16.78 11.02
CA GLU A 107 23.51 -16.43 9.91
C GLU A 107 22.47 -15.39 10.37
N PHE A 108 21.88 -15.59 11.55
CA PHE A 108 20.96 -14.61 12.13
C PHE A 108 21.61 -13.25 12.37
N LEU A 109 22.81 -13.23 12.97
CA LEU A 109 23.52 -11.97 13.24
C LEU A 109 23.86 -11.25 11.94
N THR A 110 24.30 -11.99 10.91
CA THR A 110 24.56 -11.43 9.59
C THR A 110 23.29 -10.80 9.01
N ALA A 111 22.15 -11.51 9.06
CA ALA A 111 20.86 -10.96 8.61
C ALA A 111 20.45 -9.71 9.41
N ALA A 112 20.59 -9.74 10.74
CA ALA A 112 20.35 -8.58 11.59
C ALA A 112 21.28 -7.40 11.26
N GLY A 113 22.54 -7.67 10.89
CA GLY A 113 23.49 -6.65 10.48
C GLY A 113 23.15 -6.01 9.14
N MET A 114 22.63 -6.79 8.19
CA MET A 114 22.09 -6.27 6.93
C MET A 114 20.85 -5.39 7.15
N LEU A 115 20.12 -5.62 8.24
CA LEU A 115 18.98 -4.81 8.69
C LEU A 115 19.39 -3.67 9.63
N GLU A 116 20.68 -3.43 9.83
CA GLU A 116 21.23 -2.38 10.70
C GLU A 116 20.86 -2.53 12.19
N PHE A 117 20.70 -3.77 12.65
CA PHE A 117 20.51 -4.12 14.07
C PHE A 117 21.71 -4.87 14.68
N ALA A 118 22.75 -5.16 13.90
CA ALA A 118 24.03 -5.70 14.38
C ALA A 118 25.22 -5.07 13.61
N SER A 119 26.32 -4.79 14.30
CA SER A 119 27.51 -4.19 13.68
C SER A 119 28.77 -4.52 14.48
N LYS A 120 29.93 -4.59 13.83
CA LYS A 120 31.26 -4.68 14.48
C LYS A 120 31.76 -3.36 15.05
N SER A 121 31.01 -2.27 14.83
CA SER A 121 31.32 -0.93 15.30
C SER A 121 30.08 -0.30 15.90
N LYS A 122 30.28 0.58 16.88
CA LYS A 122 29.19 1.32 17.51
C LYS A 122 28.39 2.10 16.46
N PHE A 123 27.07 2.09 16.58
CA PHE A 123 26.20 2.89 15.72
C PHE A 123 26.41 4.38 16.00
N GLU A 124 26.92 5.10 15.02
CA GLU A 124 27.02 6.56 15.04
C GLU A 124 25.87 7.14 14.23
N THR A 125 25.12 8.08 14.83
CA THR A 125 24.03 8.80 14.16
C THR A 125 24.27 10.29 14.32
N PRO A 126 24.54 11.06 13.25
CA PRO A 126 24.77 12.48 13.32
C PRO A 126 23.49 13.19 13.72
N ASP A 127 23.65 14.35 14.36
CA ASP A 127 22.53 15.20 14.72
C ASP A 127 21.82 15.68 13.46
N TYR A 128 20.50 15.49 13.44
CA TYR A 128 19.67 15.89 12.32
C TYR A 128 19.57 17.42 12.25
N PRO A 129 20.06 18.08 11.17
CA PRO A 129 20.11 19.53 11.10
C PRO A 129 18.74 20.18 10.85
N GLY A 130 17.71 19.39 10.54
CA GLY A 130 16.36 19.85 10.21
C GLY A 130 16.10 19.86 8.70
N ARG A 131 14.83 19.75 8.30
CA ARG A 131 14.47 19.52 6.90
C ARG A 131 14.95 20.60 5.94
N SER A 132 14.99 21.88 6.35
CA SER A 132 15.48 22.96 5.49
C SER A 132 16.98 22.92 5.23
N LYS A 133 17.76 22.06 5.89
CA LYS A 133 19.18 21.86 5.57
C LYS A 133 19.42 20.66 4.66
N VAL A 134 18.40 19.83 4.45
CA VAL A 134 18.49 18.59 3.68
C VAL A 134 17.67 18.66 2.39
N ILE A 135 16.46 19.22 2.48
CA ILE A 135 15.51 19.30 1.36
C ILE A 135 15.62 20.69 0.74
N ALA A 136 15.88 20.71 -0.57
CA ALA A 136 15.76 21.91 -1.38
C ALA A 136 14.38 21.98 -2.07
N PRO A 137 13.73 23.15 -2.16
CA PRO A 137 12.48 23.33 -2.90
C PRO A 137 12.74 23.30 -4.42
N LYS A 138 12.93 22.10 -4.99
CA LYS A 138 13.30 21.92 -6.41
C LYS A 138 12.12 22.01 -7.37
N LYS A 139 10.97 21.46 -6.97
CA LYS A 139 9.73 21.38 -7.74
C LYS A 139 8.53 21.54 -6.81
N LEU A 140 7.43 22.05 -7.36
CA LEU A 140 6.12 22.10 -6.71
C LEU A 140 5.28 20.96 -7.31
N ASP A 141 4.86 19.97 -6.53
CA ASP A 141 4.12 18.80 -7.05
C ASP A 141 2.60 18.99 -7.02
N GLU A 142 2.09 19.77 -6.06
CA GLU A 142 0.65 19.95 -5.81
C GLU A 142 0.24 21.42 -5.71
N LEU A 143 -0.92 21.74 -6.30
CA LEU A 143 -1.55 23.06 -6.14
C LEU A 143 -2.99 22.94 -5.62
N TRP A 144 -3.26 23.61 -4.51
CA TRP A 144 -4.60 23.78 -3.96
C TRP A 144 -5.21 25.10 -4.40
N MET A 145 -6.47 25.09 -4.82
CA MET A 145 -7.19 26.28 -5.26
C MET A 145 -8.56 26.37 -4.58
N TYR A 146 -8.77 27.42 -3.79
CA TYR A 146 -10.13 27.84 -3.42
C TYR A 146 -10.68 28.67 -4.56
N VAL A 147 -11.55 28.09 -5.39
CA VAL A 147 -12.05 28.78 -6.60
C VAL A 147 -13.12 29.84 -6.30
N THR A 148 -13.73 29.75 -5.12
CA THR A 148 -14.69 30.71 -4.58
C THR A 148 -14.79 30.58 -3.06
N MET A 149 -15.19 31.64 -2.34
CA MET A 149 -15.64 31.54 -0.94
C MET A 149 -17.16 31.39 -0.80
N ALA A 150 -17.89 31.45 -1.91
CA ALA A 150 -19.32 31.20 -1.92
C ALA A 150 -19.63 29.74 -1.55
N CYS A 151 -20.61 29.51 -0.69
CA CYS A 151 -21.11 28.18 -0.33
C CYS A 151 -22.62 28.25 -0.10
N ASN A 152 -23.33 27.25 -0.62
CA ASN A 152 -24.76 27.09 -0.40
C ASN A 152 -25.08 26.52 1.00
N LEU A 153 -24.06 26.06 1.74
CA LEU A 153 -24.17 25.59 3.12
C LEU A 153 -23.40 26.49 4.09
N ARG A 154 -23.76 26.40 5.37
CA ARG A 154 -23.13 27.13 6.48
C ARG A 154 -22.73 26.17 7.60
N CYS A 155 -21.95 25.14 7.26
CA CYS A 155 -21.55 24.08 8.19
C CYS A 155 -20.93 24.64 9.49
N LYS A 156 -21.27 24.09 10.66
CA LYS A 156 -20.73 24.53 11.96
C LYS A 156 -19.20 24.41 12.04
N HIS A 157 -18.64 23.36 11.43
CA HIS A 157 -17.22 23.02 11.49
C HIS A 157 -16.38 23.65 10.36
N CYS A 158 -16.91 24.61 9.61
CA CYS A 158 -16.22 25.11 8.42
C CYS A 158 -14.93 25.88 8.75
N LEU A 159 -13.83 25.31 8.27
CA LEU A 159 -12.46 25.76 8.48
C LEU A 159 -12.18 27.21 8.03
N VAL A 160 -12.77 27.63 6.92
CA VAL A 160 -12.46 28.90 6.24
C VAL A 160 -13.62 29.90 6.31
N ASP A 161 -14.62 29.62 7.13
CA ASP A 161 -15.87 30.39 7.22
C ASP A 161 -16.53 30.69 5.84
N ALA A 162 -16.53 29.70 4.94
CA ALA A 162 -17.11 29.88 3.60
C ALA A 162 -18.62 30.11 3.62
N GLY A 163 -19.13 30.99 2.76
CA GLY A 163 -20.54 31.38 2.68
C GLY A 163 -20.80 32.38 1.55
N LYS A 164 -20.42 33.65 1.73
CA LYS A 164 -20.58 34.67 0.69
C LYS A 164 -19.36 34.74 -0.21
N MET A 165 -19.60 35.01 -1.50
CA MET A 165 -18.55 35.29 -2.48
C MET A 165 -17.71 36.51 -2.05
N LEU A 166 -16.39 36.47 -2.27
CA LEU A 166 -15.56 37.64 -2.02
C LEU A 166 -15.83 38.74 -3.06
N LYS A 167 -15.56 40.00 -2.69
CA LYS A 167 -15.78 41.16 -3.59
C LYS A 167 -14.97 41.08 -4.90
N LYS A 168 -13.79 40.45 -4.87
CA LYS A 168 -12.85 40.38 -6.01
C LYS A 168 -12.21 39.00 -6.12
N GLU A 169 -13.00 38.00 -6.46
CA GLU A 169 -12.47 36.67 -6.77
C GLU A 169 -11.73 36.65 -8.12
N LEU A 170 -10.83 35.70 -8.31
CA LEU A 170 -10.19 35.40 -9.58
C LEU A 170 -11.25 34.87 -10.57
N SER A 171 -11.14 35.31 -11.81
CA SER A 171 -11.84 34.72 -12.95
C SER A 171 -11.30 33.33 -13.28
N ILE A 172 -12.04 32.56 -14.07
CA ILE A 172 -11.58 31.24 -14.54
C ILE A 172 -10.32 31.37 -15.39
N ASP A 173 -10.19 32.43 -16.20
CA ASP A 173 -8.99 32.63 -17.01
C ASP A 173 -7.77 33.05 -16.18
N GLU A 174 -7.96 33.79 -15.09
CA GLU A 174 -6.90 33.99 -14.09
C GLU A 174 -6.49 32.65 -13.45
N PHE A 175 -7.43 31.77 -13.11
CA PHE A 175 -7.10 30.43 -12.60
C PHE A 175 -6.37 29.56 -13.63
N LYS A 176 -6.73 29.62 -14.91
CA LYS A 176 -6.00 28.91 -15.97
C LYS A 176 -4.54 29.38 -16.06
N LYS A 177 -4.28 30.69 -15.92
CA LYS A 177 -2.92 31.23 -15.84
C LYS A 177 -2.16 30.70 -14.62
N VAL A 178 -2.80 30.67 -13.46
CA VAL A 178 -2.20 30.08 -12.24
C VAL A 178 -1.89 28.58 -12.44
N VAL A 179 -2.77 27.84 -13.12
CA VAL A 179 -2.53 26.43 -13.49
C VAL A 179 -1.29 26.33 -14.36
N ASP A 180 -1.17 27.14 -15.40
CA ASP A 180 -0.01 27.14 -16.31
C ASP A 180 1.29 27.46 -15.58
N ASP A 181 1.32 28.55 -14.82
CA ASP A 181 2.47 28.96 -14.01
C ASP A 181 2.92 27.84 -13.06
N SER A 182 1.96 27.09 -12.49
CA SER A 182 2.25 26.00 -11.57
C SER A 182 2.77 24.74 -12.26
N ILE A 183 2.32 24.45 -13.49
CA ILE A 183 2.83 23.32 -14.28
C ILE A 183 4.30 23.56 -14.62
N ASP A 184 4.69 24.79 -14.92
CA ASP A 184 6.09 25.17 -15.16
C ASP A 184 6.98 24.97 -13.93
N LEU A 185 6.39 24.96 -12.72
CA LEU A 185 7.05 24.62 -11.46
C LEU A 185 7.07 23.12 -11.14
N GLY A 186 6.40 22.30 -11.96
CA GLY A 186 6.37 20.85 -11.84
C GLY A 186 5.04 20.26 -11.37
N VAL A 187 3.97 21.06 -11.19
CA VAL A 187 2.73 20.57 -10.59
C VAL A 187 2.09 19.49 -11.46
N LYS A 188 1.84 18.34 -10.83
CA LYS A 188 1.20 17.18 -11.46
C LYS A 188 -0.25 16.99 -11.01
N ARG A 189 -0.57 17.47 -9.81
CA ARG A 189 -1.86 17.27 -9.15
C ARG A 189 -2.47 18.58 -8.68
N PHE A 190 -3.75 18.74 -8.98
CA PHE A 190 -4.54 19.91 -8.59
C PHE A 190 -5.65 19.52 -7.63
N TYR A 191 -5.96 20.42 -6.71
CA TYR A 191 -7.12 20.32 -5.83
C TYR A 191 -7.99 21.56 -6.02
N ILE A 192 -9.24 21.34 -6.42
CA ILE A 192 -10.25 22.38 -6.46
C ILE A 192 -11.14 22.22 -5.23
N THR A 193 -11.19 23.27 -4.43
CA THR A 193 -12.08 23.42 -3.27
C THR A 193 -12.67 24.83 -3.29
N GLY A 194 -13.32 25.25 -2.22
CA GLY A 194 -13.82 26.62 -2.11
C GLY A 194 -14.45 26.88 -0.75
N GLY A 195 -15.56 27.62 -0.77
CA GLY A 195 -16.79 27.10 -0.21
C GLY A 195 -17.26 25.89 -0.99
N GLU A 196 -18.16 26.08 -1.97
CA GLU A 196 -18.64 25.03 -2.87
C GLU A 196 -18.22 25.32 -4.32
N PRO A 197 -17.29 24.53 -4.91
CA PRO A 197 -16.76 24.80 -6.25
C PRO A 197 -17.81 24.91 -7.34
N PHE A 198 -18.89 24.12 -7.27
CA PHE A 198 -19.91 24.09 -8.32
C PHE A 198 -20.84 25.31 -8.34
N ILE A 199 -20.63 26.28 -7.45
CA ILE A 199 -21.23 27.62 -7.52
C ILE A 199 -20.45 28.53 -8.49
N LYS A 200 -19.15 28.29 -8.67
CA LYS A 200 -18.28 29.16 -9.49
C LYS A 200 -18.67 29.05 -10.97
N GLU A 201 -18.99 30.19 -11.56
CA GLU A 201 -19.22 30.28 -13.00
C GLU A 201 -17.97 29.84 -13.79
N GLY A 202 -18.16 29.04 -14.84
CA GLY A 202 -17.09 28.50 -15.68
C GLY A 202 -16.26 27.38 -15.02
N ILE A 203 -16.68 26.82 -13.89
CA ILE A 203 -15.94 25.75 -13.20
C ILE A 203 -15.67 24.51 -14.08
N PHE A 204 -16.63 24.12 -14.93
CA PHE A 204 -16.48 22.98 -15.83
C PHE A 204 -15.35 23.20 -16.86
N ASP A 205 -15.16 24.45 -17.30
CA ASP A 205 -14.11 24.81 -18.25
C ASP A 205 -12.73 24.70 -17.59
N LEU A 206 -12.63 25.02 -16.30
CA LEU A 206 -11.39 24.82 -15.53
C LEU A 206 -11.09 23.33 -15.31
N ILE A 207 -12.12 22.53 -14.99
CA ILE A 207 -11.99 21.07 -14.84
C ILE A 207 -11.51 20.45 -16.15
N GLU A 208 -12.12 20.83 -17.28
CA GLU A 208 -11.71 20.38 -18.61
C GLU A 208 -10.28 20.82 -18.95
N TYR A 209 -9.94 22.07 -18.65
CA TYR A 209 -8.60 22.60 -18.88
C TYR A 209 -7.54 21.77 -18.16
N ILE A 210 -7.72 21.48 -16.87
CA ILE A 210 -6.75 20.72 -16.09
C ILE A 210 -6.68 19.26 -16.56
N THR A 211 -7.84 18.60 -16.69
CA THR A 211 -7.89 17.13 -16.86
C THR A 211 -7.75 16.67 -18.31
N LYS A 212 -8.27 17.42 -19.28
CA LYS A 212 -8.26 17.07 -20.71
C LYS A 212 -7.18 17.84 -21.47
N THR A 213 -7.09 19.15 -21.27
CA THR A 213 -6.12 19.99 -21.99
C THR A 213 -4.70 19.80 -21.45
N LYS A 214 -4.51 19.97 -20.14
CA LYS A 214 -3.20 19.82 -19.47
C LYS A 214 -2.89 18.38 -19.06
N LYS A 215 -3.88 17.48 -19.13
CA LYS A 215 -3.76 16.04 -18.81
C LYS A 215 -3.23 15.79 -17.40
N ARG A 216 -3.55 16.67 -16.46
CA ARG A 216 -3.14 16.60 -15.05
C ARG A 216 -4.22 15.95 -14.19
N GLU A 217 -3.81 15.40 -13.06
CA GLU A 217 -4.74 14.85 -12.09
C GLU A 217 -5.44 15.99 -11.34
N LEU A 218 -6.75 15.84 -11.13
CA LEU A 218 -7.57 16.82 -10.44
C LEU A 218 -8.49 16.11 -9.43
N ILE A 219 -8.45 16.59 -8.19
CA ILE A 219 -9.39 16.23 -7.14
C ILE A 219 -10.31 17.42 -6.87
N VAL A 220 -11.62 17.22 -6.99
CA VAL A 220 -12.64 18.24 -6.69
C VAL A 220 -13.33 17.89 -5.37
N LEU A 221 -13.27 18.80 -4.40
CA LEU A 221 -13.92 18.65 -3.10
C LEU A 221 -15.28 19.35 -3.14
N THR A 222 -16.35 18.63 -2.81
CA THR A 222 -17.73 19.15 -2.89
C THR A 222 -18.61 18.63 -1.74
N ASN A 223 -19.66 19.39 -1.42
CA ASN A 223 -20.74 18.91 -0.57
C ASN A 223 -21.79 18.06 -1.33
N ALA A 224 -21.66 17.95 -2.66
CA ALA A 224 -22.51 17.18 -3.57
C ALA A 224 -24.00 17.57 -3.66
N THR A 225 -24.40 18.70 -3.07
CA THR A 225 -25.83 19.09 -3.00
C THR A 225 -26.35 19.84 -4.25
N LEU A 226 -25.48 20.16 -5.22
CA LEU A 226 -25.82 21.03 -6.36
C LEU A 226 -25.93 20.30 -7.71
N PHE A 227 -25.96 18.97 -7.72
CA PHE A 227 -25.96 18.15 -8.94
C PHE A 227 -27.36 17.97 -9.54
N ASP A 228 -27.73 18.92 -10.41
CA ASP A 228 -28.84 18.77 -11.36
C ASP A 228 -28.41 18.02 -12.64
N ASP A 229 -29.38 17.67 -13.48
CA ASP A 229 -29.14 16.90 -14.72
C ASP A 229 -28.16 17.61 -15.68
N LYS A 230 -28.19 18.94 -15.72
CA LYS A 230 -27.29 19.72 -16.59
C LYS A 230 -25.84 19.61 -16.11
N LYS A 231 -25.60 19.72 -14.80
CA LYS A 231 -24.25 19.56 -14.21
C LYS A 231 -23.76 18.13 -14.34
N ILE A 232 -24.62 17.14 -14.13
CA ILE A 232 -24.27 15.72 -14.32
C ILE A 232 -23.93 15.41 -15.78
N ALA A 233 -24.68 15.94 -16.75
CA ALA A 233 -24.35 15.79 -18.16
C ALA A 233 -22.99 16.40 -18.52
N LYS A 234 -22.63 17.55 -17.93
CA LYS A 234 -21.28 18.13 -18.08
C LYS A 234 -20.21 17.24 -17.45
N LEU A 235 -20.40 16.76 -16.22
CA LEU A 235 -19.45 15.87 -15.55
C LEU A 235 -19.26 14.54 -16.30
N LYS A 236 -20.31 13.98 -16.89
CA LYS A 236 -20.23 12.76 -17.70
C LYS A 236 -19.24 12.89 -18.85
N LYS A 237 -19.18 14.05 -19.50
CA LYS A 237 -18.20 14.34 -20.57
C LYS A 237 -16.77 14.46 -20.03
N LEU A 238 -16.61 14.88 -18.78
CA LEU A 238 -15.32 15.10 -18.13
C LEU A 238 -14.79 13.87 -17.39
N ALA A 239 -15.66 12.90 -17.07
CA ALA A 239 -15.33 11.67 -16.38
C ALA A 239 -14.12 10.96 -17.00
N GLY A 240 -13.33 10.31 -16.14
CA GLY A 240 -12.13 9.58 -16.52
C GLY A 240 -11.11 9.50 -15.40
N LYS A 241 -10.02 8.78 -15.64
CA LYS A 241 -8.99 8.43 -14.63
C LYS A 241 -8.29 9.63 -13.98
N LYS A 242 -8.34 10.82 -14.58
CA LYS A 242 -7.67 12.03 -14.09
C LYS A 242 -8.59 12.93 -13.23
N LEU A 243 -9.88 12.65 -13.16
CA LEU A 243 -10.84 13.40 -12.37
C LEU A 243 -11.32 12.53 -11.21
N LEU A 244 -10.98 12.94 -9.99
CA LEU A 244 -11.47 12.36 -8.75
C LEU A 244 -12.39 13.37 -8.06
N VAL A 245 -13.43 12.86 -7.41
CA VAL A 245 -14.38 13.68 -6.64
C VAL A 245 -14.37 13.21 -5.20
N GLN A 246 -14.17 14.15 -4.29
CA GLN A 246 -14.28 13.91 -2.85
C GLN A 246 -15.57 14.58 -2.35
N VAL A 247 -16.45 13.77 -1.77
CA VAL A 247 -17.74 14.21 -1.23
C VAL A 247 -17.68 14.23 0.29
N SER A 248 -18.21 15.28 0.88
CA SER A 248 -18.34 15.35 2.33
C SER A 248 -19.64 14.71 2.86
N LEU A 249 -19.53 13.81 3.83
CA LEU A 249 -20.68 13.19 4.50
C LEU A 249 -20.32 12.88 5.96
N GLU A 250 -21.12 13.33 6.93
CA GLU A 250 -20.70 13.24 8.35
C GLU A 250 -21.23 12.05 9.15
N GLY A 251 -22.05 11.20 8.55
CA GLY A 251 -22.74 10.14 9.28
C GLY A 251 -23.58 9.24 8.38
N PRO A 252 -24.15 8.15 8.92
CA PRO A 252 -24.98 7.21 8.16
C PRO A 252 -26.43 7.70 7.95
N ASN A 253 -26.80 8.88 8.47
CA ASN A 253 -28.16 9.41 8.39
C ASN A 253 -28.22 10.94 8.57
N ALA A 254 -29.39 11.51 8.23
CA ALA A 254 -29.69 12.94 8.35
C ALA A 254 -29.61 13.47 9.80
N LYS A 255 -29.98 12.68 10.81
CA LYS A 255 -29.96 13.11 12.23
C LYS A 255 -28.55 13.54 12.69
N ILE A 256 -27.51 12.93 12.13
CA ILE A 256 -26.11 13.26 12.45
C ILE A 256 -25.59 14.31 11.48
N HIS A 257 -25.73 14.07 10.18
CA HIS A 257 -25.17 14.92 9.14
C HIS A 257 -25.74 16.35 9.17
N ASP A 258 -27.07 16.48 9.27
CA ASP A 258 -27.74 17.78 9.19
C ASP A 258 -27.43 18.69 10.38
N LYS A 259 -27.09 18.12 11.56
CA LYS A 259 -26.65 18.92 12.72
C LYS A 259 -25.36 19.69 12.44
N LEU A 260 -24.50 19.15 11.59
CA LEU A 260 -23.22 19.74 11.22
C LEU A 260 -23.32 20.60 9.97
N ARG A 261 -24.10 20.18 8.98
CA ARG A 261 -24.10 20.76 7.61
C ARG A 261 -25.37 21.51 7.22
N GLY A 262 -26.44 21.38 8.00
CA GLY A 262 -27.73 22.04 7.77
C GLY A 262 -28.85 21.05 7.40
N LYS A 263 -30.10 21.42 7.68
CA LYS A 263 -31.28 20.59 7.41
C LYS A 263 -31.40 20.23 5.93
N GLY A 264 -31.65 18.95 5.63
CA GLY A 264 -31.84 18.41 4.28
C GLY A 264 -30.53 18.19 3.50
N SER A 265 -29.37 18.46 4.10
CA SER A 265 -28.09 18.33 3.41
C SER A 265 -27.65 16.87 3.23
N PHE A 266 -28.05 15.97 4.14
CA PHE A 266 -27.78 14.54 4.00
C PHE A 266 -28.41 13.94 2.74
N ASP A 267 -29.72 14.10 2.57
CA ASP A 267 -30.46 13.51 1.45
C ASP A 267 -29.95 14.09 0.12
N ALA A 268 -29.69 15.39 0.07
CA ALA A 268 -29.11 16.05 -1.10
C ALA A 268 -27.70 15.54 -1.43
N ALA A 269 -26.84 15.33 -0.43
CA ALA A 269 -25.50 14.78 -0.64
C ALA A 269 -25.55 13.33 -1.13
N VAL A 270 -26.43 12.50 -0.55
CA VAL A 270 -26.62 11.10 -0.97
C VAL A 270 -27.18 11.01 -2.39
N ASP A 271 -28.14 11.85 -2.76
CA ASP A 271 -28.63 11.96 -4.13
C ASP A 271 -27.50 12.37 -5.10
N GLY A 272 -26.70 13.37 -4.72
CA GLY A 272 -25.51 13.78 -5.47
C GLY A 272 -24.51 12.65 -5.68
N ILE A 273 -24.21 11.86 -4.63
CA ILE A 273 -23.35 10.68 -4.71
C ILE A 273 -23.91 9.67 -5.73
N LYS A 274 -25.20 9.33 -5.64
CA LYS A 274 -25.84 8.39 -6.58
C LYS A 274 -25.77 8.87 -8.02
N LYS A 275 -25.98 10.16 -8.25
CA LYS A 275 -25.87 10.77 -9.58
C LYS A 275 -24.44 10.72 -10.13
N LEU A 276 -23.42 10.98 -9.31
CA LEU A 276 -22.02 10.80 -9.71
C LEU A 276 -21.72 9.34 -10.08
N MET A 277 -22.18 8.38 -9.27
CA MET A 277 -21.99 6.96 -9.53
C MET A 277 -22.67 6.51 -10.83
N SER A 278 -23.85 7.07 -11.15
CA SER A 278 -24.58 6.75 -12.40
C SER A 278 -23.83 7.10 -13.68
N ILE A 279 -22.82 7.98 -13.59
CA ILE A 279 -21.96 8.39 -14.72
C ILE A 279 -20.54 7.81 -14.62
N GLY A 280 -20.33 6.84 -13.73
CA GLY A 280 -19.05 6.15 -13.56
C GLY A 280 -18.02 6.90 -12.70
N ILE A 281 -18.43 7.94 -11.97
CA ILE A 281 -17.57 8.61 -10.98
C ILE A 281 -17.95 8.06 -9.60
N VAL A 282 -17.14 7.15 -9.07
CA VAL A 282 -17.27 6.69 -7.68
C VAL A 282 -16.51 7.68 -6.80
N PRO A 283 -17.20 8.46 -5.94
CA PRO A 283 -16.52 9.45 -5.13
C PRO A 283 -15.79 8.81 -3.94
N ILE A 284 -14.76 9.49 -3.46
CA ILE A 284 -14.23 9.26 -2.12
C ILE A 284 -15.09 10.04 -1.13
N VAL A 285 -15.49 9.42 -0.03
CA VAL A 285 -16.22 10.13 1.02
C VAL A 285 -15.27 10.55 2.14
N SER A 286 -15.42 11.79 2.61
CA SER A 286 -14.73 12.30 3.79
C SER A 286 -15.69 12.68 4.90
N THR A 287 -15.37 12.21 6.11
CA THR A 287 -16.12 12.47 7.36
C THR A 287 -15.23 13.28 8.31
N ALA A 288 -15.67 14.47 8.72
CA ALA A 288 -15.05 15.20 9.81
C ALA A 288 -15.53 14.61 11.15
N ILE A 289 -14.61 14.00 11.90
CA ILE A 289 -14.95 13.42 13.19
C ILE A 289 -15.23 14.53 14.22
N SER A 290 -16.33 14.39 14.95
CA SER A 290 -16.83 15.33 15.96
C SER A 290 -17.51 14.57 17.10
N LYS A 291 -17.80 15.21 18.24
CA LYS A 291 -18.54 14.53 19.33
C LYS A 291 -19.93 14.07 18.90
N LEU A 292 -20.47 14.66 17.82
CA LEU A 292 -21.78 14.29 17.27
C LEU A 292 -21.75 12.96 16.49
N ASN A 293 -20.58 12.50 16.02
CA ASN A 293 -20.46 11.32 15.17
C ASN A 293 -19.33 10.36 15.55
N GLU A 294 -18.52 10.63 16.59
CA GLU A 294 -17.35 9.81 16.97
C GLU A 294 -17.69 8.32 17.20
N ASN A 295 -18.88 8.03 17.73
CA ASN A 295 -19.37 6.67 17.99
C ASN A 295 -20.04 6.01 16.77
N GLU A 296 -20.16 6.75 15.66
CA GLU A 296 -20.90 6.33 14.47
C GLU A 296 -19.99 6.18 13.25
N ILE A 297 -18.70 6.54 13.32
CA ILE A 297 -17.72 6.46 12.22
C ILE A 297 -17.68 5.07 11.56
N ALA A 298 -17.74 4.02 12.37
CA ALA A 298 -17.74 2.64 11.88
C ALA A 298 -19.04 2.32 11.10
N LYS A 299 -20.20 2.75 11.61
CA LYS A 299 -21.49 2.63 10.91
C LYS A 299 -21.59 3.52 9.66
N THR A 300 -20.99 4.70 9.67
CA THR A 300 -20.87 5.56 8.48
C THR A 300 -20.18 4.78 7.37
N SER A 301 -19.06 4.15 7.69
CA SER A 301 -18.27 3.38 6.74
C SER A 301 -19.05 2.14 6.22
N GLN A 302 -19.88 1.51 7.05
CA GLN A 302 -20.75 0.39 6.63
C GLN A 302 -21.85 0.87 5.69
N TYR A 303 -22.41 2.05 5.97
CA TYR A 303 -23.40 2.68 5.12
C TYR A 303 -22.81 3.03 3.75
N LEU A 304 -21.60 3.59 3.72
CA LEU A 304 -20.87 3.88 2.49
C LEU A 304 -20.62 2.63 1.65
N SER A 305 -20.19 1.53 2.27
CA SER A 305 -20.04 0.23 1.58
C SER A 305 -21.35 -0.22 0.93
N LYS A 306 -22.48 -0.13 1.64
CA LYS A 306 -23.81 -0.48 1.08
C LYS A 306 -24.24 0.43 -0.07
N LEU A 307 -23.76 1.67 -0.11
CA LEU A 307 -23.98 2.58 -1.23
C LEU A 307 -23.08 2.29 -2.44
N GLY A 308 -22.10 1.38 -2.33
CA GLY A 308 -21.11 1.09 -3.38
C GLY A 308 -19.89 2.01 -3.35
N ILE A 309 -19.62 2.68 -2.23
CA ILE A 309 -18.40 3.47 -2.01
C ILE A 309 -17.31 2.59 -1.41
N GLN A 310 -16.10 2.69 -1.97
CA GLN A 310 -14.97 1.84 -1.64
C GLN A 310 -13.90 2.54 -0.78
N GLU A 311 -13.89 3.86 -0.72
CA GLU A 311 -12.87 4.64 -0.02
C GLU A 311 -13.51 5.61 0.99
N HIS A 312 -13.07 5.53 2.24
CA HIS A 312 -13.50 6.43 3.31
C HIS A 312 -12.30 7.06 4.01
N ASN A 313 -12.32 8.39 4.11
CA ASN A 313 -11.31 9.21 4.77
C ASN A 313 -11.91 9.92 5.99
N VAL A 314 -11.26 9.81 7.15
CA VAL A 314 -11.68 10.49 8.38
C VAL A 314 -10.78 11.71 8.61
N LEU A 315 -11.39 12.89 8.63
CA LEU A 315 -10.72 14.17 8.83
C LEU A 315 -10.76 14.56 10.30
N TRP A 316 -9.63 15.06 10.82
CA TRP A 316 -9.56 15.59 12.17
C TRP A 316 -9.82 17.09 12.19
N MET A 317 -10.57 17.51 13.19
CA MET A 317 -11.04 18.88 13.31
C MET A 317 -9.90 19.88 13.49
N HIS A 318 -10.01 21.03 12.83
CA HIS A 318 -9.12 22.16 13.10
C HIS A 318 -9.86 23.15 13.98
N ALA A 319 -9.18 23.68 15.00
CA ALA A 319 -9.69 24.76 15.85
C ALA A 319 -9.63 26.12 15.12
N LYS A 320 -10.31 26.24 13.98
CA LYS A 320 -10.27 27.42 13.11
C LYS A 320 -11.61 27.66 12.41
N GLY A 321 -11.84 28.90 11.97
CA GLY A 321 -13.06 29.31 11.30
C GLY A 321 -14.25 29.21 12.25
N ARG A 322 -15.41 28.80 11.73
CA ARG A 322 -16.61 28.61 12.56
C ARG A 322 -16.48 27.48 13.58
N GLY A 323 -15.52 26.57 13.38
CA GLY A 323 -15.28 25.47 14.31
C GLY A 323 -14.88 25.94 15.70
N VAL A 324 -14.19 27.09 15.81
CA VAL A 324 -13.75 27.67 17.08
C VAL A 324 -14.92 27.96 18.01
N ASP A 325 -16.01 28.54 17.47
CA ASP A 325 -17.19 28.93 18.23
C ASP A 325 -18.01 27.72 18.74
N HIS A 326 -17.69 26.52 18.25
CA HIS A 326 -18.43 25.29 18.51
C HIS A 326 -17.55 24.15 19.07
N MET A 327 -16.37 24.45 19.60
CA MET A 327 -15.40 23.44 20.07
C MET A 327 -15.99 22.46 21.10
N ASN A 328 -16.91 22.91 21.96
CA ASN A 328 -17.58 22.05 22.94
C ASN A 328 -18.39 20.91 22.29
N GLU A 329 -19.00 21.17 21.12
CA GLU A 329 -19.76 20.19 20.34
C GLU A 329 -18.89 19.43 19.33
N LEU A 330 -17.79 20.04 18.88
CA LEU A 330 -17.02 19.54 17.74
C LEU A 330 -15.73 18.81 18.12
N PHE A 331 -15.02 19.25 19.16
CA PHE A 331 -13.70 18.72 19.48
C PHE A 331 -13.80 17.33 20.10
N VAL A 332 -13.18 16.35 19.45
CA VAL A 332 -13.06 14.99 19.98
C VAL A 332 -11.68 14.84 20.62
N PRO A 333 -11.59 14.43 21.90
CA PRO A 333 -10.32 14.10 22.52
C PRO A 333 -9.57 13.05 21.71
N SER A 334 -8.26 13.21 21.59
CA SER A 334 -7.43 12.35 20.74
C SER A 334 -7.57 10.85 21.07
N ASP A 335 -7.69 10.47 22.34
CA ASP A 335 -7.87 9.06 22.72
C ASP A 335 -9.21 8.47 22.22
N ASN A 336 -10.25 9.30 22.12
CA ASN A 336 -11.53 8.87 21.55
C ASN A 336 -11.41 8.65 20.04
N ILE A 337 -10.67 9.50 19.32
CA ILE A 337 -10.38 9.28 17.89
C ILE A 337 -9.61 7.97 17.72
N ALA A 338 -8.59 7.71 18.55
CA ALA A 338 -7.86 6.44 18.53
C ALA A 338 -8.79 5.23 18.71
N LYS A 339 -9.74 5.31 19.66
CA LYS A 339 -10.77 4.27 19.88
C LYS A 339 -11.69 4.11 18.68
N ALA A 340 -12.14 5.21 18.07
CA ALA A 340 -12.97 5.18 16.88
C ALA A 340 -12.24 4.52 15.70
N MET A 341 -10.98 4.90 15.45
CA MET A 341 -10.16 4.31 14.38
C MET A 341 -9.86 2.81 14.62
N LYS A 342 -9.68 2.39 15.88
CA LYS A 342 -9.50 0.97 16.23
C LYS A 342 -10.78 0.15 16.02
N THR A 343 -11.93 0.71 16.42
CA THR A 343 -13.25 0.09 16.20
C THR A 343 -13.51 -0.04 14.70
N LEU A 344 -13.26 1.05 13.96
CA LEU A 344 -13.29 1.08 12.52
C LEU A 344 -12.40 -0.04 11.95
N LYS A 345 -11.11 -0.11 12.25
CA LYS A 345 -10.25 -1.18 11.71
C LYS A 345 -10.74 -2.62 12.00
N LYS A 346 -11.31 -2.88 13.19
CA LYS A 346 -11.82 -4.21 13.56
C LYS A 346 -12.95 -4.69 12.65
N GLU A 347 -13.91 -3.82 12.33
CA GLU A 347 -15.09 -4.18 11.55
C GLU A 347 -14.80 -4.48 10.05
N TYR A 348 -13.59 -4.15 9.57
CA TYR A 348 -13.27 -4.13 8.13
C TYR A 348 -12.22 -5.14 7.71
N LYS A 349 -11.61 -5.86 8.67
CA LYS A 349 -10.94 -7.12 8.32
C LYS A 349 -11.88 -8.12 7.62
N GLU A 350 -13.18 -7.83 7.58
CA GLU A 350 -14.24 -8.63 6.97
C GLU A 350 -14.93 -7.99 5.73
N LYS A 351 -14.65 -6.72 5.33
CA LYS A 351 -15.35 -6.02 4.22
C LYS A 351 -14.49 -5.02 3.42
N GLU A 352 -14.80 -4.86 2.12
CA GLU A 352 -14.02 -4.21 1.04
C GLU A 352 -13.86 -2.66 1.06
N VAL A 353 -13.87 -1.99 2.22
CA VAL A 353 -13.63 -0.52 2.25
C VAL A 353 -12.18 -0.22 2.66
N ILE A 354 -11.52 0.62 1.89
CA ILE A 354 -10.15 1.08 2.13
C ILE A 354 -10.20 2.32 3.03
N PHE A 355 -9.41 2.28 4.11
CA PHE A 355 -9.20 3.42 4.99
C PHE A 355 -7.93 4.16 4.67
N ASP A 356 -8.11 5.27 3.96
CA ASP A 356 -7.02 6.13 3.53
C ASP A 356 -6.07 6.52 4.67
N ASN A 357 -6.61 6.88 5.84
CA ASN A 357 -5.81 7.22 7.02
C ASN A 357 -4.86 6.09 7.44
N VAL A 358 -5.30 4.83 7.42
CA VAL A 358 -4.46 3.69 7.85
C VAL A 358 -3.43 3.38 6.77
N GLU A 359 -3.83 3.42 5.50
CA GLU A 359 -2.94 3.12 4.39
C GLU A 359 -1.80 4.15 4.25
N SER A 360 -2.06 5.45 4.42
CA SER A 360 -0.97 6.44 4.43
C SER A 360 0.03 6.24 5.56
N LEU A 361 -0.45 5.91 6.77
CA LEU A 361 0.47 5.66 7.88
C LEU A 361 1.30 4.38 7.66
N LYS A 362 0.71 3.35 7.02
CA LYS A 362 1.45 2.15 6.60
C LYS A 362 2.58 2.47 5.64
N VAL A 363 2.37 3.37 4.68
CA VAL A 363 3.42 3.81 3.74
C VAL A 363 4.61 4.37 4.53
N ARG A 364 4.37 5.26 5.51
CA ARG A 364 5.42 5.91 6.31
C ARG A 364 6.27 4.96 7.16
N VAL A 365 5.71 3.82 7.57
CA VAL A 365 6.44 2.78 8.32
C VAL A 365 7.04 1.70 7.43
N ARG A 366 6.85 1.80 6.10
CA ARG A 366 7.36 0.87 5.08
C ARG A 366 8.30 1.55 4.08
N THR A 367 8.57 2.84 4.24
CA THR A 367 9.55 3.54 3.42
C THR A 367 10.96 2.97 3.65
N LYS A 368 11.93 3.50 2.91
CA LYS A 368 13.36 3.23 3.12
C LYS A 368 13.75 3.35 4.60
N ARG A 369 14.49 2.36 5.12
CA ARG A 369 15.10 2.37 6.46
C ARG A 369 15.92 3.67 6.63
N GLY A 370 15.93 4.23 7.83
CA GLY A 370 16.70 5.44 8.12
C GLY A 370 16.11 6.76 7.58
N ARG A 371 15.14 6.72 6.66
CA ARG A 371 14.46 7.92 6.15
C ARG A 371 13.69 8.61 7.25
N LYS A 372 13.96 9.90 7.46
CA LYS A 372 13.30 10.71 8.47
C LYS A 372 12.05 11.38 7.90
N ASN A 373 10.87 11.01 8.36
CA ASN A 373 9.67 11.79 8.05
C ASN A 373 9.69 13.07 8.89
N ASP A 374 9.59 14.23 8.23
CA ASP A 374 9.67 15.54 8.87
C ASP A 374 8.59 16.49 8.35
N LEU A 375 7.48 16.51 9.11
CA LEU A 375 6.28 17.30 8.87
C LEU A 375 5.68 17.07 7.48
N CYS A 376 4.62 17.82 7.17
CA CYS A 376 3.96 17.73 5.88
C CYS A 376 4.72 18.51 4.79
N ASN A 377 4.41 18.23 3.52
CA ASN A 377 5.06 18.84 2.36
C ASN A 377 4.69 20.33 2.11
N ASN A 378 4.05 21.02 3.06
CA ASN A 378 3.72 22.45 2.92
C ASN A 378 4.98 23.30 2.76
N CYS A 379 4.88 24.35 1.94
CA CYS A 379 6.00 25.23 1.55
C CYS A 379 7.13 24.58 0.73
N PHE A 380 7.20 23.24 0.66
CA PHE A 380 8.15 22.51 -0.18
C PHE A 380 7.48 22.12 -1.51
N GLU A 381 6.52 21.20 -1.47
CA GLU A 381 5.95 20.60 -2.68
C GLU A 381 4.48 20.97 -2.88
N LYS A 382 3.86 21.64 -1.89
CA LYS A 382 2.50 22.15 -2.00
C LYS A 382 2.34 23.58 -1.51
N VAL A 383 1.42 24.29 -2.16
CA VAL A 383 0.91 25.60 -1.77
C VAL A 383 -0.58 25.69 -2.08
N CYS A 384 -1.25 26.71 -1.52
CA CYS A 384 -2.65 27.00 -1.74
C CYS A 384 -2.83 28.42 -2.28
N VAL A 385 -3.65 28.57 -3.32
CA VAL A 385 -4.10 29.84 -3.88
C VAL A 385 -5.56 30.04 -3.50
N ASN A 386 -5.85 31.15 -2.83
CA ASN A 386 -7.21 31.52 -2.47
C ASN A 386 -7.96 32.16 -3.64
N SER A 387 -9.27 32.28 -3.51
CA SER A 387 -10.12 32.89 -4.53
C SER A 387 -9.82 34.36 -4.77
N ASP A 388 -9.21 35.09 -3.83
CA ASP A 388 -8.76 36.47 -4.03
C ASP A 388 -7.37 36.59 -4.70
N GLY A 389 -6.72 35.45 -4.95
CA GLY A 389 -5.37 35.33 -5.50
C GLY A 389 -4.25 35.43 -4.46
N ASN A 390 -4.54 35.45 -3.16
CA ASN A 390 -3.51 35.32 -2.13
C ASN A 390 -3.02 33.88 -2.01
N VAL A 391 -1.74 33.70 -1.69
CA VAL A 391 -1.06 32.40 -1.60
C VAL A 391 -0.76 32.08 -0.15
N TYR A 392 -0.96 30.81 0.23
CA TYR A 392 -0.78 30.29 1.57
C TYR A 392 0.02 28.97 1.54
N PRO A 393 0.70 28.58 2.63
CA PRO A 393 1.41 27.30 2.72
C PRO A 393 0.57 26.05 2.45
N CYS A 394 -0.70 26.06 2.82
CA CYS A 394 -1.64 24.95 2.58
C CYS A 394 -3.09 25.40 2.71
N ALA A 395 -4.02 24.52 2.31
CA ALA A 395 -5.45 24.80 2.30
C ALA A 395 -6.06 25.08 3.69
N SER A 396 -5.47 24.56 4.77
CA SER A 396 -5.98 24.79 6.13
C SER A 396 -5.56 26.12 6.72
N LEU A 397 -4.48 26.71 6.23
CA LEU A 397 -4.00 28.04 6.61
C LEU A 397 -4.61 29.15 5.72
N ASN A 398 -5.46 28.79 4.76
CA ASN A 398 -6.11 29.72 3.84
C ASN A 398 -6.87 30.84 4.56
N GLY A 399 -6.72 32.08 4.11
CA GLY A 399 -7.40 33.26 4.66
C GLY A 399 -6.80 33.83 5.95
N ASP A 400 -5.78 33.21 6.53
CA ASP A 400 -5.12 33.70 7.75
C ASP A 400 -3.99 34.69 7.42
N LYS A 401 -4.08 35.91 7.94
CA LYS A 401 -3.12 36.99 7.64
C LYS A 401 -1.67 36.63 8.01
N ASP A 402 -1.47 35.83 9.07
CA ASP A 402 -0.14 35.47 9.56
C ASP A 402 0.57 34.49 8.61
N PHE A 403 -0.20 33.86 7.71
CA PHE A 403 0.27 32.89 6.72
C PHE A 403 0.08 33.35 5.27
N ASN A 404 -0.27 34.62 5.04
CA ASN A 404 -0.35 35.17 3.68
C ASN A 404 1.07 35.37 3.11
N ALA A 405 1.42 34.58 2.10
CA ALA A 405 2.75 34.58 1.49
C ALA A 405 2.91 35.64 0.39
N GLY A 406 1.82 36.22 -0.12
CA GLY A 406 1.80 37.12 -1.28
C GLY A 406 0.58 36.88 -2.17
N SER A 407 0.52 37.54 -3.33
CA SER A 407 -0.59 37.41 -4.28
C SER A 407 -0.12 37.21 -5.70
N VAL A 408 -0.73 36.24 -6.41
CA VAL A 408 -0.46 35.94 -7.83
C VAL A 408 -0.85 37.09 -8.76
N ARG A 409 -1.66 38.04 -8.29
CA ARG A 409 -1.97 39.28 -9.03
C ARG A 409 -0.83 40.30 -9.01
N LYS A 410 0.12 40.15 -8.09
CA LYS A 410 1.22 41.10 -7.88
C LYS A 410 2.57 40.54 -8.29
N LYS A 411 2.77 39.22 -8.13
CA LYS A 411 4.04 38.54 -8.40
C LYS A 411 3.78 37.16 -8.99
N PRO A 412 4.67 36.63 -9.84
CA PRO A 412 4.62 35.23 -10.28
C PRO A 412 4.55 34.27 -9.08
N LEU A 413 3.83 33.15 -9.25
CA LEU A 413 3.69 32.14 -8.20
C LEU A 413 5.06 31.60 -7.75
N LYS A 414 6.00 31.47 -8.68
CA LYS A 414 7.39 31.04 -8.44
C LYS A 414 8.08 31.88 -7.34
N ASP A 415 8.03 33.20 -7.48
CA ASP A 415 8.72 34.12 -6.59
C ASP A 415 8.08 34.12 -5.21
N ILE A 416 6.75 33.98 -5.15
CA ILE A 416 6.02 33.86 -3.88
C ILE A 416 6.44 32.56 -3.16
N TRP A 417 6.46 31.43 -3.88
CA TRP A 417 6.81 30.12 -3.32
C TRP A 417 8.26 30.07 -2.83
N LEU A 418 9.21 30.60 -3.60
CA LEU A 418 10.64 30.55 -3.27
C LEU A 418 11.04 31.62 -2.24
N ASP A 419 10.58 32.86 -2.39
CA ASP A 419 11.20 34.00 -1.71
C ASP A 419 10.35 34.60 -0.57
N SER A 420 9.09 34.18 -0.42
CA SER A 420 8.27 34.69 0.68
C SER A 420 8.81 34.27 2.05
N LYS A 421 8.87 35.23 2.99
CA LYS A 421 9.25 34.97 4.39
C LYS A 421 8.36 33.92 5.06
N VAL A 422 7.08 33.86 4.68
CA VAL A 422 6.14 32.84 5.20
C VAL A 422 6.55 31.45 4.71
N MET A 423 6.91 31.31 3.43
CA MET A 423 7.33 30.04 2.86
C MET A 423 8.68 29.60 3.44
N GLN A 424 9.64 30.52 3.60
CA GLN A 424 10.93 30.26 4.24
C GLN A 424 10.74 29.78 5.69
N LYS A 425 9.97 30.52 6.50
CA LYS A 425 9.66 30.12 7.88
C LYS A 425 8.97 28.76 7.96
N GLY A 426 8.06 28.46 7.03
CA GLY A 426 7.42 27.15 6.96
C GLY A 426 8.42 26.04 6.62
N ARG A 427 9.35 26.27 5.70
CA ARG A 427 10.41 25.30 5.36
C ARG A 427 11.39 25.06 6.51
N ASP A 428 11.72 26.11 7.26
CA ASP A 428 12.63 26.04 8.41
C ASP A 428 12.03 25.35 9.64
N ASN A 429 10.71 25.16 9.70
CA ASN A 429 10.07 24.37 10.75
C ASN A 429 10.47 22.89 10.62
N SER A 430 10.79 22.20 11.71
CA SER A 430 11.09 20.78 11.71
C SER A 430 10.47 20.05 12.91
N VAL A 431 10.20 18.76 12.76
CA VAL A 431 9.75 17.88 13.85
C VAL A 431 10.71 17.90 15.04
N LYS A 432 12.00 18.11 14.81
CA LYS A 432 13.00 18.20 15.88
C LYS A 432 12.83 19.43 16.76
N ASP A 433 12.21 20.48 16.24
CA ASP A 433 11.98 21.75 16.95
C ASP A 433 10.72 21.68 17.83
N LYS A 434 9.96 20.58 17.74
CA LYS A 434 8.82 20.31 18.62
C LYS A 434 9.30 19.55 19.85
N GLU A 435 9.23 20.18 21.03
CA GLU A 435 9.82 19.67 22.27
C GLU A 435 9.35 18.25 22.65
N GLU A 436 8.05 17.96 22.54
CA GLU A 436 7.55 16.61 22.82
C GLU A 436 7.93 15.59 21.74
N CYS A 437 8.04 16.04 20.48
CA CYS A 437 8.34 15.14 19.38
C CYS A 437 9.82 14.73 19.41
N SER A 438 10.74 15.65 19.72
CA SER A 438 12.19 15.34 19.76
C SER A 438 12.57 14.28 20.81
N LYS A 439 11.70 14.07 21.80
CA LYS A 439 11.83 13.03 22.84
C LYS A 439 11.02 11.75 22.52
N CYS A 440 10.27 11.73 21.41
CA CYS A 440 9.36 10.64 21.07
C CYS A 440 10.04 9.62 20.15
N TYR A 441 9.89 8.32 20.44
CA TYR A 441 10.45 7.26 19.61
C TYR A 441 9.81 7.11 18.23
N LEU A 442 8.62 7.69 18.04
CA LEU A 442 7.92 7.74 16.76
C LEU A 442 8.24 9.01 15.96
N GLN A 443 9.15 9.87 16.44
CA GLN A 443 9.35 11.21 15.87
C GLN A 443 9.54 11.21 14.35
N TYR A 444 10.35 10.30 13.83
CA TYR A 444 10.68 10.21 12.41
C TYR A 444 9.84 9.19 11.64
N PHE A 445 9.00 8.43 12.34
CA PHE A 445 7.94 7.62 11.72
C PHE A 445 6.70 8.49 11.46
N CYS A 446 6.25 9.18 12.50
CA CYS A 446 5.10 10.08 12.50
C CYS A 446 5.41 11.40 11.79
N GLY A 447 6.57 11.98 12.07
CA GLY A 447 7.01 13.27 11.55
C GLY A 447 6.26 14.47 12.12
N GLY A 448 5.69 14.39 13.32
CA GLY A 448 5.25 15.57 14.09
C GLY A 448 3.85 16.12 13.82
N GLY A 449 3.03 15.42 13.01
CA GLY A 449 1.64 15.80 12.75
C GLY A 449 1.45 17.05 11.89
N CYS A 450 0.27 17.65 11.96
CA CYS A 450 -0.14 18.80 11.17
C CYS A 450 0.28 20.12 11.84
N THR A 451 1.09 20.92 11.15
CA THR A 451 1.47 22.26 11.60
C THR A 451 0.26 23.17 11.84
N SER A 452 -0.79 23.03 11.03
CA SER A 452 -2.01 23.82 11.18
C SER A 452 -2.80 23.42 12.42
N HIS A 453 -2.87 22.14 12.76
CA HIS A 453 -3.49 21.69 14.01
C HIS A 453 -2.72 22.22 15.22
N SER A 454 -1.39 22.07 15.21
CA SER A 454 -0.53 22.58 16.29
C SER A 454 -0.71 24.09 16.52
N TYR A 455 -0.67 24.89 15.45
CA TYR A 455 -0.79 26.34 15.57
C TYR A 455 -2.15 26.77 16.15
N TYR A 456 -3.25 26.25 15.60
CA TYR A 456 -4.57 26.69 16.02
C TYR A 456 -4.97 26.13 17.39
N ALA A 457 -4.60 24.89 17.71
CA ALA A 457 -4.84 24.34 19.04
C ALA A 457 -4.08 25.13 20.11
N SER A 458 -2.80 25.42 19.90
CA SER A 458 -2.03 26.22 20.86
C SER A 458 -2.57 27.66 20.97
N GLN A 459 -3.12 28.21 19.89
CA GLN A 459 -3.76 29.52 19.91
C GLN A 459 -5.00 29.53 20.80
N VAL A 460 -5.84 28.50 20.71
CA VAL A 460 -7.01 28.35 21.58
C VAL A 460 -6.57 28.13 23.04
N ASP A 461 -5.55 27.31 23.28
CA ASP A 461 -5.13 26.94 24.63
C ASP A 461 -4.34 28.04 25.35
N THR A 462 -3.51 28.80 24.62
CA THR A 462 -2.54 29.75 25.21
C THR A 462 -2.78 31.21 24.80
N GLY A 463 -3.72 31.47 23.90
CA GLY A 463 -3.91 32.77 23.25
C GLY A 463 -2.90 33.09 22.14
N LYS A 464 -1.87 32.25 21.93
CA LYS A 464 -0.82 32.46 20.92
C LYS A 464 -0.56 31.20 20.09
N GLY A 465 -0.71 31.32 18.77
CA GLY A 465 -0.43 30.21 17.86
C GLY A 465 1.05 29.90 17.71
N SER A 466 1.41 28.62 17.72
CA SER A 466 2.78 28.13 17.57
C SER A 466 2.88 26.96 16.59
N ILE A 467 3.69 27.13 15.54
CA ILE A 467 3.94 26.09 14.53
C ILE A 467 4.79 24.92 15.06
N THR A 468 5.45 25.10 16.21
CA THR A 468 6.26 24.09 16.90
C THR A 468 5.52 23.44 18.07
N ALA A 469 4.26 23.81 18.34
CA ALA A 469 3.45 23.11 19.33
C ALA A 469 3.21 21.65 18.93
N THR A 470 2.89 20.83 19.93
CA THR A 470 2.45 19.45 19.72
C THR A 470 1.14 19.44 18.94
N ASP A 471 0.95 18.44 18.07
CA ASP A 471 -0.35 18.22 17.42
C ASP A 471 -1.36 17.73 18.49
N PRO A 472 -2.56 18.35 18.62
CA PRO A 472 -3.58 17.93 19.60
C PRO A 472 -4.03 16.47 19.45
N TYR A 473 -3.76 15.84 18.29
CA TYR A 473 -4.10 14.46 17.98
C TYR A 473 -2.91 13.49 18.13
N CYS A 474 -1.86 13.90 18.85
CA CYS A 474 -0.64 13.12 19.06
C CYS A 474 -0.92 11.71 19.60
N SER A 475 -1.86 11.52 20.54
CA SER A 475 -2.17 10.19 21.07
C SER A 475 -2.84 9.27 20.02
N THR A 476 -3.62 9.84 19.09
CA THR A 476 -4.19 9.11 17.95
C THR A 476 -3.08 8.60 17.05
N TYR A 477 -2.17 9.48 16.64
CA TYR A 477 -1.01 9.07 15.83
C TYR A 477 -0.20 8.00 16.55
N LYS A 478 0.14 8.19 17.84
CA LYS A 478 0.91 7.20 18.63
C LYS A 478 0.21 5.84 18.63
N SER A 479 -1.10 5.80 18.89
CA SER A 479 -1.88 4.57 18.89
C SER A 479 -1.90 3.89 17.51
N MET A 480 -2.13 4.66 16.44
CA MET A 480 -2.21 4.13 15.08
C MET A 480 -0.84 3.61 14.60
N PHE A 481 0.23 4.39 14.77
CA PHE A 481 1.58 3.96 14.39
C PHE A 481 2.04 2.73 15.17
N ASP A 482 1.79 2.68 16.48
CA ASP A 482 2.16 1.53 17.29
C ASP A 482 1.42 0.26 16.81
N GLU A 483 0.12 0.37 16.56
CA GLU A 483 -0.67 -0.74 16.07
C GLU A 483 -0.24 -1.19 14.68
N ILE A 484 0.06 -0.25 13.77
CA ILE A 484 0.51 -0.56 12.41
C ILE A 484 1.88 -1.23 12.47
N ILE A 485 2.87 -0.67 13.15
CA ILE A 485 4.19 -1.31 13.27
C ILE A 485 4.04 -2.70 13.86
N TRP A 486 3.18 -2.88 14.87
CA TRP A 486 2.95 -4.20 15.45
C TRP A 486 2.28 -5.19 14.48
N GLU A 487 1.31 -4.73 13.69
CA GLU A 487 0.68 -5.53 12.65
C GLU A 487 1.71 -5.99 11.61
N LEU A 488 2.57 -5.09 11.14
CA LEU A 488 3.64 -5.42 10.20
C LEU A 488 4.68 -6.37 10.80
N ALA A 489 5.06 -6.13 12.06
CA ALA A 489 6.00 -6.97 12.79
C ALA A 489 5.48 -8.41 12.97
N SER A 490 4.17 -8.59 13.14
CA SER A 490 3.54 -9.89 13.39
C SER A 490 2.87 -10.53 12.19
N GLU A 491 2.99 -9.91 11.01
CA GLU A 491 2.34 -10.38 9.80
C GLU A 491 2.81 -11.78 9.41
N ALA A 492 1.86 -12.69 9.24
CA ALA A 492 2.08 -14.11 8.91
C ALA A 492 2.97 -14.89 9.90
N VAL A 493 3.15 -14.40 11.12
CA VAL A 493 3.89 -15.07 12.20
C VAL A 493 2.93 -15.74 13.17
N ALA A 494 3.08 -17.05 13.38
CA ALA A 494 2.32 -17.77 14.40
C ALA A 494 2.80 -17.36 15.81
N PRO A 495 1.96 -17.47 16.86
CA PRO A 495 2.43 -17.34 18.24
C PRO A 495 3.61 -18.28 18.50
N GLN A 496 4.69 -17.77 19.10
CA GLN A 496 5.92 -18.55 19.33
C GLN A 496 6.01 -19.02 20.79
N ASN A 497 6.68 -20.15 21.02
CA ASN A 497 7.05 -20.58 22.37
C ASN A 497 8.18 -19.67 22.89
N THR A 498 8.13 -19.29 24.16
CA THR A 498 9.12 -18.38 24.76
C THR A 498 10.10 -19.06 25.69
N LYS A 499 10.02 -20.39 25.87
CA LYS A 499 10.84 -21.12 26.86
C LYS A 499 11.95 -21.98 26.25
N GLU A 500 11.73 -22.52 25.06
CA GLU A 500 12.66 -23.44 24.42
C GLU A 500 13.53 -22.74 23.39
N TYR A 501 14.63 -23.38 23.00
CA TYR A 501 15.46 -22.90 21.90
C TYR A 501 14.75 -23.13 20.58
N GLU A 502 14.56 -22.03 19.86
CA GLU A 502 14.27 -22.03 18.43
C GLU A 502 15.43 -21.33 17.71
N ALA A 503 15.79 -21.79 16.50
CA ALA A 503 16.83 -21.14 15.71
C ALA A 503 16.51 -19.64 15.58
N PRO A 504 17.45 -18.73 15.92
CA PRO A 504 17.18 -17.31 15.94
C PRO A 504 16.77 -16.84 14.54
N THR A 505 15.63 -16.15 14.46
CA THR A 505 15.00 -15.82 13.17
C THR A 505 14.49 -14.39 13.17
N VAL A 506 14.74 -13.68 12.07
CA VAL A 506 14.06 -12.42 11.75
C VAL A 506 12.75 -12.74 11.04
N PHE A 507 11.65 -12.23 11.57
CA PHE A 507 10.33 -12.39 10.95
C PHE A 507 10.05 -11.32 9.90
N ASN A 508 10.10 -10.05 10.31
CA ASN A 508 9.77 -8.90 9.48
C ASN A 508 10.63 -7.69 9.84
N ALA A 509 10.86 -6.79 8.88
CA ALA A 509 11.59 -5.53 9.05
C ALA A 509 10.95 -4.39 8.21
N MET A 510 11.39 -3.15 8.45
CA MET A 510 10.78 -1.92 7.93
C MET A 510 10.66 -1.82 6.40
N ASP A 511 11.77 -1.69 5.69
CA ASP A 511 11.80 -1.43 4.23
C ASP A 511 11.75 -2.68 3.39
N SER A 512 11.84 -3.84 4.03
CA SER A 512 11.40 -5.09 3.42
C SER A 512 12.19 -5.45 2.16
N ILE A 513 13.40 -4.91 2.03
CA ILE A 513 14.40 -5.26 1.04
C ILE A 513 15.59 -5.78 1.84
N LEU A 514 15.84 -7.08 1.70
CA LEU A 514 17.13 -7.68 2.01
C LEU A 514 17.79 -8.08 0.67
N PRO A 515 19.10 -7.85 0.49
CA PRO A 515 19.80 -8.10 -0.76
C PRO A 515 19.75 -9.59 -1.17
N GLY A 516 18.80 -9.92 -2.05
CA GLY A 516 18.66 -11.23 -2.67
C GLY A 516 19.12 -11.31 -4.14
N HIS A 517 19.63 -10.21 -4.71
CA HIS A 517 20.19 -10.17 -6.05
C HIS A 517 21.63 -9.66 -6.01
N PHE A 518 22.46 -10.22 -6.88
CA PHE A 518 23.89 -9.97 -7.07
C PHE A 518 24.22 -8.51 -7.44
N ASP A 519 23.83 -7.56 -6.60
CA ASP A 519 24.32 -6.21 -6.63
C ASP A 519 24.47 -5.67 -5.21
N LYS A 520 25.46 -4.80 -5.06
CA LYS A 520 25.98 -4.22 -3.81
C LYS A 520 24.86 -3.95 -2.80
N GLY A 521 25.01 -4.48 -1.58
CA GLY A 521 24.01 -4.36 -0.52
C GLY A 521 23.60 -2.91 -0.31
N ILE A 522 22.36 -2.56 -0.66
CA ILE A 522 21.84 -1.22 -0.43
C ILE A 522 21.57 -1.08 1.08
N LYS A 523 22.55 -0.56 1.81
CA LYS A 523 22.37 -0.09 3.20
C LYS A 523 21.49 1.17 3.23
N SER A 524 20.79 1.39 4.34
CA SER A 524 19.72 2.38 4.44
C SER A 524 20.20 3.82 4.60
N ILE A 525 21.45 3.99 5.00
CA ILE A 525 22.06 5.28 5.18
C ILE A 525 22.72 5.67 3.85
N ASP A 526 22.07 6.56 3.11
CA ASP A 526 22.76 7.33 2.08
C ASP A 526 23.82 8.19 2.78
N LYS A 527 24.88 8.59 2.07
CA LYS A 527 25.89 9.49 2.63
C LYS A 527 25.31 10.87 3.05
N LYS A 528 24.01 11.09 2.84
CA LYS A 528 23.22 12.28 3.18
C LYS A 528 21.93 11.86 3.90
N PHE A 529 21.33 12.75 4.68
CA PHE A 529 20.00 12.48 5.25
C PHE A 529 18.97 12.29 4.13
N ASP A 530 18.21 11.20 4.20
CA ASP A 530 16.98 11.04 3.43
C ASP A 530 15.81 11.54 4.29
N VAL A 531 15.08 12.53 3.80
CA VAL A 531 13.99 13.18 4.53
C VAL A 531 12.73 13.14 3.68
N GLY A 532 11.67 12.54 4.22
CA GLY A 532 10.35 12.51 3.63
C GLY A 532 9.44 13.59 4.19
N CYS A 533 8.62 14.17 3.31
CA CYS A 533 7.44 14.93 3.71
C CYS A 533 6.19 14.16 3.28
N TYR A 534 5.07 14.37 3.96
CA TYR A 534 3.84 13.62 3.69
C TYR A 534 2.60 14.53 3.67
N HIS A 535 1.45 13.99 3.27
CA HIS A 535 0.17 14.67 3.42
C HIS A 535 -0.42 14.42 4.82
N CYS A 536 -0.81 15.48 5.55
CA CYS A 536 -1.62 15.31 6.78
C CYS A 536 -3.01 14.75 6.44
N SER A 537 -3.76 14.26 7.41
CA SER A 537 -5.14 13.75 7.25
C SER A 537 -6.18 14.80 6.78
N CYS A 538 -5.79 15.85 6.05
CA CYS A 538 -6.64 16.93 5.55
C CYS A 538 -7.29 16.61 4.20
N VAL A 539 -6.82 15.60 3.48
CA VAL A 539 -7.41 15.00 2.26
C VAL A 539 -6.82 13.61 2.09
N LEU A 540 -7.29 12.88 1.07
CA LEU A 540 -6.68 11.66 0.56
C LEU A 540 -5.16 11.67 0.71
N SER A 541 -4.67 10.69 1.44
CA SER A 541 -3.28 10.49 1.76
C SER A 541 -2.66 9.43 0.84
N VAL A 542 -3.07 9.50 -0.44
CA VAL A 542 -2.36 8.94 -1.60
C VAL A 542 -1.03 9.70 -1.73
N ASP A 543 -0.12 9.43 -0.79
CA ASP A 543 1.23 9.96 -0.74
C ASP A 543 1.97 9.44 -1.99
N VAL A 544 1.98 10.30 -3.00
CA VAL A 544 3.14 10.92 -3.64
C VAL A 544 4.48 10.19 -3.41
N GLU A 545 4.64 8.97 -3.94
CA GLU A 545 5.94 8.47 -4.40
C GLU A 545 5.81 7.68 -5.71
N GLY A 546 6.44 8.21 -6.76
CA GLY A 546 6.76 7.46 -7.99
C GLY A 546 5.61 7.23 -8.97
N ASP A 547 5.23 8.28 -9.70
CA ASP A 547 4.99 8.09 -11.14
C ASP A 547 6.38 8.21 -11.79
N GLU A 548 6.95 7.12 -12.28
CA GLU A 548 6.70 6.79 -13.69
C GLU A 548 5.90 5.51 -13.96
N ASP A 549 5.61 4.66 -12.97
CA ASP A 549 4.71 3.50 -13.13
C ASP A 549 4.27 2.95 -11.75
N ILE A 550 3.39 3.70 -11.06
CA ILE A 550 2.53 3.32 -9.92
C ILE A 550 3.14 2.29 -8.94
N CYS A 551 3.76 2.77 -7.85
CA CYS A 551 3.92 2.00 -6.62
C CYS A 551 2.83 2.43 -5.61
N LYS A 552 1.84 1.59 -5.35
CA LYS A 552 1.05 1.64 -4.11
C LYS A 552 1.44 0.43 -3.27
N PRO A 553 2.04 0.59 -2.07
CA PRO A 553 2.24 -0.52 -1.15
C PRO A 553 0.88 -0.97 -0.63
N GLU A 554 0.48 -2.18 -1.02
CA GLU A 554 -0.63 -2.97 -0.48
C GLU A 554 -2.00 -2.31 -0.39
N ILE A 555 -2.73 -2.33 -1.50
CA ILE A 555 -4.19 -2.30 -1.48
C ILE A 555 -4.64 -3.37 -2.48
N LYS A 556 -5.49 -4.30 -2.03
CA LYS A 556 -6.12 -5.37 -2.83
C LYS A 556 -6.29 -4.93 -4.29
N GLY A 557 -5.67 -5.66 -5.22
CA GLY A 557 -5.78 -5.40 -6.66
C GLY A 557 -4.55 -4.76 -7.33
N HIS A 558 -3.53 -4.25 -6.62
CA HIS A 558 -2.27 -3.83 -7.28
C HIS A 558 -1.44 -5.04 -7.74
N VAL A 559 -1.41 -6.13 -6.97
CA VAL A 559 -0.79 -7.40 -7.38
C VAL A 559 -1.45 -7.90 -8.66
N THR A 560 -2.79 -7.93 -8.67
CA THR A 560 -3.58 -8.30 -9.85
C THR A 560 -3.26 -7.42 -11.06
N LYS A 561 -3.07 -6.09 -10.89
CA LYS A 561 -2.71 -5.17 -11.99
C LYS A 561 -1.28 -5.38 -12.51
N THR A 562 -0.30 -5.62 -11.62
CA THR A 562 1.10 -5.86 -12.01
C THR A 562 1.26 -7.19 -12.71
N VAL A 563 0.62 -8.24 -12.19
CA VAL A 563 0.51 -9.56 -12.83
C VAL A 563 -0.15 -9.41 -14.21
N LYS A 564 -1.33 -8.76 -14.30
CA LYS A 564 -2.00 -8.48 -15.59
C LYS A 564 -1.07 -7.78 -16.58
N LYS A 565 -0.46 -6.64 -16.21
CA LYS A 565 0.41 -5.83 -17.10
C LYS A 565 1.60 -6.63 -17.62
N LYS A 566 2.19 -7.55 -16.83
CA LYS A 566 3.34 -8.37 -17.24
C LYS A 566 2.92 -9.51 -18.19
N PHE A 567 1.89 -10.27 -17.83
CA PHE A 567 1.46 -11.42 -18.63
C PHE A 567 0.75 -11.02 -19.93
N SER A 568 0.06 -9.88 -19.97
CA SER A 568 -0.44 -9.30 -21.25
C SER A 568 0.70 -9.00 -22.23
N LYS A 569 1.90 -8.59 -21.76
CA LYS A 569 3.09 -8.39 -22.62
C LYS A 569 3.72 -9.72 -23.05
N ALA A 570 3.75 -10.71 -22.16
CA ALA A 570 4.30 -12.05 -22.47
C ALA A 570 3.49 -12.79 -23.55
N ALA A 571 2.21 -12.42 -23.75
CA ALA A 571 1.40 -12.95 -24.85
C ALA A 571 1.97 -12.62 -26.25
N SER A 572 2.69 -11.49 -26.38
CA SER A 572 3.23 -10.99 -27.66
C SER A 572 4.75 -11.08 -27.79
N ALA A 573 5.50 -11.31 -26.71
CA ALA A 573 6.95 -11.54 -26.74
C ALA A 573 7.37 -12.58 -25.67
N PRO A 574 7.84 -13.78 -26.07
CA PRO A 574 8.30 -14.81 -25.14
C PRO A 574 9.51 -14.34 -24.32
N VAL A 575 9.41 -14.42 -22.99
CA VAL A 575 10.53 -14.16 -22.07
C VAL A 575 11.24 -15.48 -21.74
N ALA A 576 12.54 -15.59 -22.05
CA ALA A 576 13.31 -16.83 -22.00
C ALA A 576 13.57 -17.42 -20.58
N ASP A 577 13.46 -16.62 -19.52
CA ASP A 577 13.93 -16.97 -18.17
C ASP A 577 12.96 -17.82 -17.30
N TYR A 578 11.83 -18.32 -17.84
CA TYR A 578 10.79 -18.99 -17.05
C TYR A 578 10.41 -20.39 -17.59
N TYR A 579 11.42 -21.17 -17.97
CA TYR A 579 11.26 -22.52 -18.52
C TYR A 579 10.82 -23.55 -17.45
N CYS A 580 9.91 -24.46 -17.80
CA CYS A 580 9.50 -25.59 -16.95
C CYS A 580 10.63 -26.63 -16.83
N PRO A 581 11.31 -26.77 -15.66
CA PRO A 581 12.53 -27.57 -15.56
C PRO A 581 12.33 -29.06 -15.80
N THR A 582 11.10 -29.57 -15.61
CA THR A 582 10.78 -30.99 -15.79
C THR A 582 10.50 -31.37 -17.24
N GLY A 583 10.27 -30.40 -18.12
CA GLY A 583 9.85 -30.62 -19.50
C GLY A 583 8.48 -31.34 -19.62
N TYR A 584 7.98 -31.40 -20.85
CA TYR A 584 6.84 -32.24 -21.21
C TYR A 584 7.34 -33.49 -21.94
N ASN A 585 6.60 -34.60 -21.82
CA ASN A 585 6.88 -35.79 -22.63
C ASN A 585 6.60 -35.46 -24.11
N PRO A 586 7.54 -35.67 -25.05
CA PRO A 586 7.32 -35.36 -26.46
C PRO A 586 6.06 -36.00 -27.06
N LYS A 587 5.65 -37.18 -26.58
CA LYS A 587 4.41 -37.86 -27.02
C LYS A 587 3.13 -37.11 -26.63
N ASP A 588 3.17 -36.39 -25.52
CA ASP A 588 2.05 -35.56 -25.04
C ASP A 588 1.99 -34.22 -25.78
N LEU A 589 3.04 -33.81 -26.49
CA LEU A 589 3.08 -32.56 -27.28
C LEU A 589 2.86 -32.76 -28.79
N ALA A 590 2.96 -34.00 -29.29
CA ALA A 590 2.99 -34.28 -30.74
C ALA A 590 1.78 -33.77 -31.54
N HIS A 591 0.64 -33.51 -30.89
CA HIS A 591 -0.59 -32.98 -31.52
C HIS A 591 -0.71 -31.45 -31.39
N ILE A 592 0.23 -30.78 -30.73
CA ILE A 592 0.24 -29.34 -30.51
C ILE A 592 1.17 -28.72 -31.57
N PRO A 593 0.67 -27.81 -32.44
CA PRO A 593 1.50 -27.14 -33.44
C PRO A 593 2.69 -26.40 -32.79
N SER A 594 3.85 -26.37 -33.45
CA SER A 594 5.09 -25.79 -32.91
C SER A 594 4.93 -24.33 -32.49
N GLU A 595 4.18 -23.55 -33.26
CA GLU A 595 3.85 -22.13 -32.98
C GLU A 595 3.04 -21.91 -31.69
N VAL A 596 2.41 -22.96 -31.15
CA VAL A 596 1.67 -22.90 -29.87
C VAL A 596 2.59 -23.19 -28.68
N LEU A 597 3.74 -23.85 -28.90
CA LEU A 597 4.67 -24.27 -27.85
C LEU A 597 5.60 -23.15 -27.36
N ASP A 598 5.71 -22.05 -28.10
CA ASP A 598 6.65 -20.94 -27.83
C ASP A 598 6.30 -20.09 -26.59
N VAL A 599 5.16 -20.35 -25.92
CA VAL A 599 4.72 -19.62 -24.72
C VAL A 599 4.30 -20.60 -23.61
N SER A 600 5.29 -21.13 -22.89
CA SER A 600 5.08 -22.00 -21.73
C SER A 600 5.80 -21.48 -20.49
N TYR A 601 5.07 -21.35 -19.38
CA TYR A 601 5.60 -20.99 -18.06
C TYR A 601 5.09 -22.00 -17.03
N GLY A 602 5.95 -22.49 -16.13
CA GLY A 602 5.54 -23.44 -15.10
C GLY A 602 6.69 -24.03 -14.28
N CYS A 603 6.37 -24.69 -13.17
CA CYS A 603 7.33 -25.32 -12.27
C CYS A 603 7.16 -26.84 -12.14
N GLY A 604 6.27 -27.41 -12.95
CA GLY A 604 6.00 -28.84 -13.04
C GLY A 604 5.09 -29.17 -14.21
N ASN A 605 4.51 -30.38 -14.20
CA ASN A 605 3.60 -30.89 -15.23
C ASN A 605 2.40 -31.61 -14.57
N PRO A 606 1.41 -30.86 -14.04
CA PRO A 606 0.28 -31.44 -13.33
C PRO A 606 -0.59 -32.30 -14.23
N ALA A 607 -0.71 -31.97 -15.53
CA ALA A 607 -1.49 -32.73 -16.50
C ALA A 607 -0.93 -34.14 -16.76
N ALA A 608 0.41 -34.32 -16.77
CA ALA A 608 1.01 -35.65 -16.88
C ALA A 608 0.86 -36.48 -15.60
N LEU A 609 0.82 -35.82 -14.44
CA LEU A 609 0.66 -36.47 -13.13
C LEU A 609 -0.81 -36.72 -12.76
N ALA A 610 -1.72 -36.21 -13.58
CA ALA A 610 -3.14 -36.43 -13.47
C ALA A 610 -3.55 -37.72 -14.15
N SER A 611 -4.15 -38.64 -13.39
CA SER A 611 -4.83 -39.82 -13.92
C SER A 611 -6.10 -39.40 -14.66
N ILE A 612 -5.96 -38.70 -15.79
CA ILE A 612 -7.05 -38.16 -16.61
C ILE A 612 -7.81 -39.33 -17.25
N LYS A 613 -9.14 -39.33 -17.13
CA LYS A 613 -10.00 -40.35 -17.74
C LYS A 613 -10.80 -39.75 -18.89
N SER A 614 -11.03 -40.52 -19.95
CA SER A 614 -11.85 -40.10 -21.10
C SER A 614 -13.24 -39.63 -20.64
N GLY A 615 -13.75 -38.55 -21.23
CA GLY A 615 -15.08 -38.01 -20.95
C GLY A 615 -15.22 -37.12 -19.73
N GLN A 616 -14.16 -36.88 -18.94
CA GLN A 616 -14.22 -35.99 -17.78
C GLN A 616 -14.27 -34.50 -18.17
N THR A 617 -14.80 -33.67 -17.27
CA THR A 617 -14.65 -32.22 -17.29
C THR A 617 -13.47 -31.80 -16.43
N LEU A 618 -12.53 -31.05 -17.02
CA LEU A 618 -11.33 -30.55 -16.38
C LEU A 618 -11.28 -29.01 -16.39
N VAL A 619 -10.83 -28.42 -15.29
CA VAL A 619 -10.48 -26.99 -15.21
C VAL A 619 -8.98 -26.83 -14.99
N ASP A 620 -8.36 -25.93 -15.75
CA ASP A 620 -6.97 -25.51 -15.59
C ASP A 620 -6.91 -24.07 -15.08
N LEU A 621 -6.23 -23.86 -13.94
CA LEU A 621 -6.10 -22.57 -13.29
C LEU A 621 -4.81 -21.87 -13.73
N GLY A 622 -4.95 -20.68 -14.32
CA GLY A 622 -3.82 -19.91 -14.87
C GLY A 622 -3.31 -20.52 -16.16
N ALA A 623 -4.22 -20.83 -17.08
CA ALA A 623 -3.94 -21.69 -18.23
C ALA A 623 -2.91 -21.12 -19.22
N GLY A 624 -2.60 -19.82 -19.16
CA GLY A 624 -1.57 -19.22 -20.00
C GLY A 624 -1.86 -19.46 -21.50
N GLY A 625 -0.83 -19.85 -22.25
CA GLY A 625 -0.95 -20.21 -23.67
C GLY A 625 -1.72 -21.51 -23.96
N GLY A 626 -2.09 -22.28 -22.92
CA GLY A 626 -3.00 -23.43 -23.04
C GLY A 626 -2.35 -24.82 -23.14
N ILE A 627 -1.04 -24.97 -22.96
CA ILE A 627 -0.34 -26.26 -23.17
C ILE A 627 -0.90 -27.38 -22.27
N ASP A 628 -1.05 -27.13 -20.97
CA ASP A 628 -1.62 -28.11 -20.03
C ASP A 628 -3.07 -28.48 -20.42
N CYS A 629 -3.85 -27.49 -20.87
CA CYS A 629 -5.18 -27.71 -21.44
C CYS A 629 -5.15 -28.61 -22.69
N PHE A 630 -4.22 -28.41 -23.60
CA PHE A 630 -4.11 -29.20 -24.84
C PHE A 630 -3.62 -30.63 -24.60
N ILE A 631 -2.75 -30.84 -23.61
CA ILE A 631 -2.36 -32.19 -23.16
C ILE A 631 -3.59 -32.90 -22.57
N ALA A 632 -4.36 -32.21 -21.72
CA ALA A 632 -5.59 -32.74 -21.16
C ALA A 632 -6.64 -33.06 -22.24
N ALA A 633 -6.80 -32.19 -23.23
CA ALA A 633 -7.77 -32.32 -24.33
C ALA A 633 -7.63 -33.66 -25.09
N LYS A 634 -6.39 -34.07 -25.38
CA LYS A 634 -6.09 -35.36 -26.02
C LYS A 634 -6.44 -36.55 -25.11
N LYS A 635 -6.09 -36.47 -23.83
CA LYS A 635 -6.32 -37.57 -22.86
C LYS A 635 -7.81 -37.74 -22.51
N LEU A 636 -8.57 -36.65 -22.53
CA LEU A 636 -10.02 -36.65 -22.28
C LEU A 636 -10.84 -37.15 -23.47
N GLY A 637 -10.31 -37.03 -24.69
CA GLY A 637 -11.02 -37.44 -25.91
C GLY A 637 -12.20 -36.54 -26.28
N LYS A 638 -12.87 -36.89 -27.38
CA LYS A 638 -13.96 -36.10 -27.99
C LYS A 638 -15.15 -35.82 -27.06
N THR A 639 -15.40 -36.68 -26.09
CA THR A 639 -16.54 -36.56 -25.16
C THR A 639 -16.20 -35.82 -23.86
N GLY A 640 -14.93 -35.52 -23.60
CA GLY A 640 -14.53 -34.73 -22.43
C GLY A 640 -14.57 -33.24 -22.69
N ARG A 641 -14.26 -32.44 -21.66
CA ARG A 641 -14.26 -30.98 -21.74
C ARG A 641 -13.10 -30.39 -20.92
N VAL A 642 -12.40 -29.40 -21.48
CA VAL A 642 -11.36 -28.62 -20.80
C VAL A 642 -11.77 -27.16 -20.75
N ILE A 643 -11.70 -26.55 -19.57
CA ILE A 643 -11.94 -25.13 -19.36
C ILE A 643 -10.66 -24.51 -18.80
N GLY A 644 -9.97 -23.71 -19.60
CA GLY A 644 -8.82 -22.94 -19.16
C GLY A 644 -9.25 -21.58 -18.62
N ILE A 645 -8.83 -21.24 -17.40
CA ILE A 645 -9.10 -19.93 -16.80
C ILE A 645 -7.81 -19.11 -16.76
N ASP A 646 -7.84 -17.90 -17.32
CA ASP A 646 -6.74 -16.95 -17.21
C ASP A 646 -7.25 -15.55 -16.82
N LEU A 647 -6.38 -14.78 -16.18
CA LEU A 647 -6.69 -13.47 -15.63
C LEU A 647 -6.71 -12.36 -16.70
N THR A 648 -6.02 -12.56 -17.83
CA THR A 648 -5.82 -11.54 -18.87
C THR A 648 -6.58 -11.85 -20.16
N ASP A 649 -7.28 -10.85 -20.70
CA ASP A 649 -8.03 -11.01 -21.95
C ASP A 649 -7.10 -11.34 -23.12
N GLU A 650 -5.87 -10.83 -23.12
CA GLU A 650 -4.88 -11.09 -24.17
C GLU A 650 -4.44 -12.56 -24.19
N MET A 651 -4.24 -13.16 -23.02
CA MET A 651 -3.83 -14.57 -22.93
C MET A 651 -4.99 -15.50 -23.28
N VAL A 652 -6.22 -15.17 -22.85
CA VAL A 652 -7.44 -15.89 -23.25
C VAL A 652 -7.62 -15.84 -24.77
N ALA A 653 -7.45 -14.68 -25.39
CA ALA A 653 -7.56 -14.54 -26.85
C ALA A 653 -6.54 -15.42 -27.58
N LYS A 654 -5.28 -15.40 -27.13
CA LYS A 654 -4.21 -16.23 -27.69
C LYS A 654 -4.49 -17.73 -27.52
N ALA A 655 -4.85 -18.15 -26.31
CA ALA A 655 -5.15 -19.55 -26.03
C ALA A 655 -6.38 -20.05 -26.82
N THR A 656 -7.37 -19.18 -27.02
CA THR A 656 -8.55 -19.47 -27.87
C THR A 656 -8.17 -19.65 -29.34
N GLU A 657 -7.22 -18.88 -29.86
CA GLU A 657 -6.70 -19.10 -31.22
C GLU A 657 -5.95 -20.45 -31.30
N SER A 658 -5.08 -20.72 -30.34
CA SER A 658 -4.36 -22.00 -30.23
C SER A 658 -5.31 -23.20 -30.15
N ALA A 659 -6.43 -23.08 -29.42
CA ALA A 659 -7.45 -24.15 -29.31
C ALA A 659 -8.07 -24.52 -30.65
N LYS A 660 -8.24 -23.58 -31.58
CA LYS A 660 -8.77 -23.87 -32.91
C LYS A 660 -7.82 -24.79 -33.67
N LYS A 661 -6.54 -24.41 -33.73
CA LYS A 661 -5.48 -25.14 -34.43
C LYS A 661 -5.23 -26.53 -33.82
N VAL A 662 -5.21 -26.61 -32.49
CA VAL A 662 -5.08 -27.90 -31.79
C VAL A 662 -6.32 -28.78 -32.02
N GLY A 663 -7.52 -28.19 -32.03
CA GLY A 663 -8.73 -28.94 -32.32
C GLY A 663 -8.79 -29.49 -33.74
N GLU A 664 -8.29 -28.75 -34.73
CA GLU A 664 -8.10 -29.23 -36.11
C GLU A 664 -7.12 -30.42 -36.15
N ALA A 665 -5.99 -30.32 -35.44
CA ALA A 665 -5.00 -31.41 -35.36
C ALA A 665 -5.53 -32.65 -34.62
N LEU A 666 -6.41 -32.49 -33.63
CA LEU A 666 -7.06 -33.58 -32.90
C LEU A 666 -8.28 -34.17 -33.63
N GLY A 667 -8.87 -33.43 -34.58
CA GLY A 667 -10.12 -33.79 -35.25
C GLY A 667 -11.39 -33.55 -34.41
N TYR A 668 -11.29 -32.80 -33.31
CA TYR A 668 -12.41 -32.40 -32.46
C TYR A 668 -12.05 -31.19 -31.59
N HIS A 669 -13.06 -30.40 -31.20
CA HIS A 669 -12.89 -29.26 -30.29
C HIS A 669 -13.54 -29.56 -28.95
N ASN A 670 -12.73 -29.61 -27.89
CA ASN A 670 -13.20 -29.85 -26.52
C ASN A 670 -12.53 -28.92 -25.48
N VAL A 671 -11.90 -27.83 -25.93
CA VAL A 671 -11.23 -26.84 -25.08
C VAL A 671 -11.89 -25.48 -25.25
N GLU A 672 -12.17 -24.81 -24.14
CA GLU A 672 -12.60 -23.41 -24.09
C GLU A 672 -11.76 -22.64 -23.08
N PHE A 673 -11.61 -21.33 -23.31
CA PHE A 673 -10.92 -20.43 -22.39
C PHE A 673 -11.86 -19.33 -21.90
N ARG A 674 -11.83 -19.04 -20.60
CA ARG A 674 -12.64 -18.00 -19.96
C ARG A 674 -11.73 -17.01 -19.24
N ALA A 675 -12.00 -15.71 -19.42
CA ALA A 675 -11.38 -14.68 -18.58
C ALA A 675 -11.97 -14.75 -17.17
N GLY A 676 -11.11 -14.85 -16.15
CA GLY A 676 -11.57 -15.03 -14.78
C GLY A 676 -10.46 -14.88 -13.75
N ASN A 677 -10.83 -14.46 -12.54
CA ASN A 677 -9.94 -14.48 -11.39
C ASN A 677 -10.04 -15.87 -10.74
N ILE A 678 -8.93 -16.56 -10.48
CA ILE A 678 -8.98 -17.89 -9.86
C ILE A 678 -9.42 -17.88 -8.39
N MET A 679 -9.57 -16.70 -7.79
CA MET A 679 -10.24 -16.51 -6.51
C MET A 679 -11.77 -16.38 -6.63
N GLU A 680 -12.31 -16.24 -7.84
CA GLU A 680 -13.74 -16.14 -8.16
C GLU A 680 -13.97 -16.78 -9.54
N LEU A 681 -13.98 -18.11 -9.57
CA LEU A 681 -13.98 -18.88 -10.80
C LEU A 681 -15.32 -18.71 -11.54
N PRO A 682 -15.30 -18.35 -12.84
CA PRO A 682 -16.50 -18.29 -13.67
C PRO A 682 -16.91 -19.70 -14.11
N VAL A 683 -17.07 -20.61 -13.15
CA VAL A 683 -17.41 -22.04 -13.30
C VAL A 683 -18.43 -22.40 -12.24
N GLU A 684 -19.39 -23.22 -12.62
CA GLU A 684 -20.54 -23.63 -11.85
C GLU A 684 -20.16 -24.61 -10.72
N ASP A 685 -20.87 -24.55 -9.60
CA ASP A 685 -20.69 -25.46 -8.46
C ASP A 685 -20.84 -26.92 -8.88
N ASN A 686 -20.03 -27.81 -8.29
CA ASN A 686 -20.11 -29.26 -8.49
C ASN A 686 -20.18 -29.70 -9.96
N SER A 687 -19.46 -29.03 -10.85
CA SER A 687 -19.52 -29.27 -12.30
C SER A 687 -18.26 -29.93 -12.88
N VAL A 688 -17.18 -30.01 -12.11
CA VAL A 688 -15.84 -30.39 -12.58
C VAL A 688 -15.37 -31.69 -11.93
N ASP A 689 -14.78 -32.59 -12.72
CA ASP A 689 -14.25 -33.88 -12.24
C ASP A 689 -12.78 -33.77 -11.78
N LEU A 690 -12.01 -32.87 -12.41
CA LEU A 690 -10.59 -32.68 -12.15
C LEU A 690 -10.17 -31.21 -12.28
N VAL A 691 -9.49 -30.68 -11.27
CA VAL A 691 -8.82 -29.37 -11.34
C VAL A 691 -7.30 -29.57 -11.41
N ILE A 692 -6.64 -28.87 -12.32
CA ILE A 692 -5.17 -28.76 -12.36
C ILE A 692 -4.73 -27.31 -12.21
N SER A 693 -3.51 -27.11 -11.73
CA SER A 693 -2.87 -25.79 -11.70
C SER A 693 -1.35 -25.92 -11.72
N ASN A 694 -0.70 -25.00 -12.44
CA ASN A 694 0.74 -24.93 -12.58
C ASN A 694 1.28 -23.53 -12.21
N CYS A 695 1.84 -23.40 -11.00
CA CYS A 695 2.56 -22.24 -10.51
C CYS A 695 1.82 -20.88 -10.44
N VAL A 696 0.50 -20.83 -10.63
CA VAL A 696 -0.25 -19.56 -10.57
C VAL A 696 -0.80 -19.23 -9.18
N ILE A 697 -0.99 -20.22 -8.29
CA ILE A 697 -1.66 -20.00 -7.00
C ILE A 697 -0.79 -19.09 -6.12
N ASN A 698 0.53 -19.22 -6.19
CA ASN A 698 1.43 -18.29 -5.50
C ASN A 698 1.27 -16.82 -5.94
N LEU A 699 0.75 -16.54 -7.13
CA LEU A 699 0.54 -15.18 -7.63
C LEU A 699 -0.77 -14.52 -7.13
N THR A 700 -1.62 -15.25 -6.39
CA THR A 700 -2.88 -14.71 -5.84
C THR A 700 -2.70 -14.04 -4.50
N GLU A 701 -3.66 -13.21 -4.07
CA GLU A 701 -3.61 -12.54 -2.77
C GLU A 701 -4.11 -13.47 -1.64
N ASP A 702 -5.09 -14.34 -1.93
CA ASP A 702 -5.71 -15.24 -0.97
C ASP A 702 -5.70 -16.69 -1.49
N LYS A 703 -4.79 -17.51 -0.95
CA LYS A 703 -4.65 -18.92 -1.32
C LYS A 703 -5.77 -19.78 -0.77
N THR A 704 -6.35 -19.41 0.38
CA THR A 704 -7.45 -20.14 0.99
C THR A 704 -8.69 -20.00 0.12
N LYS A 705 -9.00 -18.77 -0.34
CA LYS A 705 -10.12 -18.53 -1.27
C LYS A 705 -9.99 -19.33 -2.57
N VAL A 706 -8.76 -19.50 -3.10
CA VAL A 706 -8.53 -20.38 -4.27
C VAL A 706 -8.89 -21.83 -3.93
N MET A 707 -8.49 -22.34 -2.77
CA MET A 707 -8.84 -23.70 -2.34
C MET A 707 -10.36 -23.87 -2.15
N ASP A 708 -11.04 -22.85 -1.60
CA ASP A 708 -12.50 -22.83 -1.45
C ASP A 708 -13.19 -22.88 -2.82
N GLU A 709 -12.69 -22.12 -3.81
CA GLU A 709 -13.21 -22.14 -5.17
C GLU A 709 -12.98 -23.49 -5.86
N ILE A 710 -11.80 -24.10 -5.68
CA ILE A 710 -11.53 -25.47 -6.16
C ILE A 710 -12.53 -26.45 -5.55
N TYR A 711 -12.79 -26.34 -4.24
CA TYR A 711 -13.78 -27.17 -3.55
C TYR A 711 -15.18 -26.95 -4.10
N ARG A 712 -15.59 -25.70 -4.33
CA ARG A 712 -16.90 -25.32 -4.85
C ARG A 712 -17.17 -25.96 -6.22
N ILE A 713 -16.24 -25.84 -7.16
CA ILE A 713 -16.45 -26.29 -8.55
C ILE A 713 -16.33 -27.81 -8.72
N LEU A 714 -15.58 -28.48 -7.83
CA LEU A 714 -15.42 -29.94 -7.91
C LEU A 714 -16.73 -30.65 -7.54
N LYS A 715 -17.12 -31.63 -8.36
CA LYS A 715 -18.15 -32.62 -8.01
C LYS A 715 -17.77 -33.38 -6.74
N PRO A 716 -18.73 -33.92 -5.98
CA PRO A 716 -18.44 -34.96 -5.01
C PRO A 716 -17.62 -36.11 -5.63
N GLY A 717 -16.51 -36.50 -5.01
CA GLY A 717 -15.55 -37.46 -5.57
C GLY A 717 -14.60 -36.89 -6.64
N GLY A 718 -14.75 -35.62 -7.01
CA GLY A 718 -13.82 -34.89 -7.87
C GLY A 718 -12.47 -34.66 -7.18
N ARG A 719 -11.40 -34.44 -7.97
CA ARG A 719 -10.03 -34.36 -7.45
C ARG A 719 -9.25 -33.17 -8.00
N PHE A 720 -8.20 -32.75 -7.30
CA PHE A 720 -7.28 -31.72 -7.79
C PHE A 720 -5.84 -32.19 -7.76
N ILE A 721 -5.03 -31.64 -8.68
CA ILE A 721 -3.58 -31.85 -8.74
C ILE A 721 -2.91 -30.51 -9.04
N ILE A 722 -2.18 -29.99 -8.07
CA ILE A 722 -1.51 -28.69 -8.15
C ILE A 722 -0.01 -28.91 -8.15
N SER A 723 0.68 -28.27 -9.09
CA SER A 723 2.13 -28.10 -9.05
C SER A 723 2.44 -26.65 -8.71
N ASP A 724 3.10 -26.41 -7.59
CA ASP A 724 3.46 -25.05 -7.16
C ASP A 724 4.75 -25.08 -6.31
N ILE A 725 5.18 -23.92 -5.84
CA ILE A 725 6.36 -23.75 -5.00
C ILE A 725 5.94 -23.58 -3.54
N VAL A 726 6.62 -24.29 -2.63
CA VAL A 726 6.50 -24.04 -1.18
C VAL A 726 7.87 -23.75 -0.58
N SER A 727 7.87 -23.10 0.57
CA SER A 727 9.09 -22.86 1.36
C SER A 727 9.21 -23.83 2.54
N ASP A 728 10.43 -24.12 2.98
CA ASP A 728 10.68 -24.87 4.23
C ASP A 728 10.41 -24.02 5.50
N LYS A 729 10.48 -22.69 5.37
CA LYS A 729 10.23 -21.71 6.42
C LYS A 729 9.24 -20.65 5.94
N PRO A 730 8.46 -20.00 6.82
CA PRO A 730 7.59 -18.91 6.41
C PRO A 730 8.34 -17.85 5.63
N VAL A 731 7.84 -17.49 4.45
CA VAL A 731 8.42 -16.42 3.63
C VAL A 731 8.26 -15.09 4.40
N PRO A 732 9.36 -14.43 4.81
CA PRO A 732 9.32 -13.17 5.51
C PRO A 732 8.61 -12.10 4.69
N GLY A 733 7.96 -11.14 5.35
CA GLY A 733 7.23 -10.07 4.66
C GLY A 733 8.09 -9.29 3.66
N TYR A 734 9.42 -9.26 3.84
CA TYR A 734 10.34 -8.62 2.90
C TYR A 734 10.45 -9.35 1.56
N LEU A 735 10.64 -10.66 1.58
CA LEU A 735 10.59 -11.46 0.36
C LEU A 735 9.20 -11.42 -0.27
N LYS A 736 8.12 -11.27 0.51
CA LYS A 736 6.75 -11.10 -0.03
C LYS A 736 6.58 -9.85 -0.90
N ARG A 737 7.41 -8.83 -0.72
CA ARG A 737 7.28 -7.51 -1.38
C ARG A 737 8.27 -7.28 -2.51
N ASP A 738 9.21 -8.22 -2.70
CA ASP A 738 10.12 -8.21 -3.83
C ASP A 738 9.37 -8.55 -5.14
N LYS A 739 9.38 -7.60 -6.09
CA LYS A 739 8.66 -7.73 -7.37
C LYS A 739 9.23 -8.85 -8.24
N GLU A 740 10.54 -9.10 -8.20
CA GLU A 740 11.17 -10.16 -8.99
C GLU A 740 10.88 -11.54 -8.39
N MET A 741 10.97 -11.67 -7.08
CA MET A 741 10.63 -12.90 -6.36
C MET A 741 9.14 -13.22 -6.43
N TRP A 742 8.27 -12.20 -6.45
CA TRP A 742 6.82 -12.40 -6.62
C TRP A 742 6.52 -12.93 -7.99
N ASN A 743 7.11 -12.30 -9.01
CA ASN A 743 7.03 -12.78 -10.38
C ASN A 743 7.62 -14.18 -10.57
N ALA A 744 8.57 -14.60 -9.74
CA ALA A 744 9.17 -15.93 -9.74
C ALA A 744 8.36 -16.97 -8.93
N CYS A 745 7.16 -16.62 -8.44
CA CYS A 745 6.28 -17.47 -7.62
C CYS A 745 6.88 -17.86 -6.25
N LEU A 746 7.91 -17.14 -5.78
CA LEU A 746 8.61 -17.42 -4.52
C LEU A 746 7.99 -16.65 -3.35
N SER A 747 7.73 -15.36 -3.56
CA SER A 747 7.19 -14.46 -2.53
C SER A 747 5.82 -14.88 -2.02
N GLY A 748 5.00 -15.43 -2.91
CA GLY A 748 3.67 -15.91 -2.56
C GLY A 748 3.64 -17.28 -1.89
N ALA A 749 4.78 -17.97 -1.82
CA ALA A 749 4.85 -19.35 -1.35
C ALA A 749 4.43 -19.47 0.11
N LEU A 750 3.50 -20.39 0.37
CA LEU A 750 3.24 -20.88 1.71
C LEU A 750 4.31 -21.91 2.09
N THR A 751 4.44 -22.18 3.39
CA THR A 751 5.17 -23.37 3.82
C THR A 751 4.42 -24.62 3.38
N ASP A 752 5.12 -25.74 3.22
CA ASP A 752 4.52 -27.05 2.92
C ASP A 752 3.35 -27.38 3.87
N LYS A 753 3.56 -27.17 5.18
CA LYS A 753 2.53 -27.35 6.20
C LYS A 753 1.31 -26.45 5.95
N ARG A 754 1.53 -25.14 5.75
CA ARG A 754 0.42 -24.19 5.57
C ARG A 754 -0.34 -24.41 4.27
N PHE A 755 0.35 -24.83 3.20
CA PHE A 755 -0.31 -25.09 1.92
C PHE A 755 -1.21 -26.33 1.99
N LYS A 756 -0.74 -27.36 2.71
CA LYS A 756 -1.56 -28.54 3.02
C LYS A 756 -2.76 -28.18 3.90
N GLU A 757 -2.53 -27.42 4.98
CA GLU A 757 -3.61 -26.96 5.88
C GLU A 757 -4.66 -26.12 5.13
N ALA A 758 -4.27 -25.28 4.17
CA ALA A 758 -5.21 -24.48 3.38
C ALA A 758 -6.19 -25.38 2.59
N ALA A 759 -5.70 -26.46 1.98
CA ALA A 759 -6.54 -27.42 1.28
C ALA A 759 -7.41 -28.25 2.26
N GLU A 760 -6.87 -28.67 3.40
CA GLU A 760 -7.63 -29.41 4.41
C GLU A 760 -8.78 -28.57 4.98
N ASN A 761 -8.52 -27.29 5.27
CA ASN A 761 -9.52 -26.35 5.78
C ASN A 761 -10.63 -26.03 4.77
N ALA A 762 -10.35 -26.10 3.46
CA ALA A 762 -11.36 -25.96 2.41
C ALA A 762 -12.29 -27.20 2.33
N GLY A 763 -12.00 -28.28 3.05
CA GLY A 763 -12.86 -29.46 3.14
C GLY A 763 -12.31 -30.70 2.43
N PHE A 764 -11.05 -30.70 1.99
CA PHE A 764 -10.41 -31.88 1.37
C PHE A 764 -9.75 -32.78 2.43
N PRO A 765 -10.27 -33.99 2.71
CA PRO A 765 -9.59 -34.91 3.63
C PRO A 765 -8.35 -35.53 2.98
N ASN A 766 -7.37 -35.91 3.81
CA ASN A 766 -6.21 -36.73 3.41
C ASN A 766 -5.37 -36.12 2.27
N VAL A 767 -5.17 -34.80 2.27
CA VAL A 767 -4.35 -34.11 1.26
C VAL A 767 -2.91 -34.63 1.32
N THR A 768 -2.38 -35.00 0.16
CA THR A 768 -1.00 -35.47 -0.01
C THR A 768 -0.15 -34.40 -0.67
N LEU A 769 0.95 -34.01 -0.02
CA LEU A 769 1.96 -33.10 -0.56
C LEU A 769 3.26 -33.88 -0.76
N LYS A 770 3.75 -33.94 -1.99
CA LYS A 770 5.07 -34.52 -2.31
C LYS A 770 6.03 -33.41 -2.73
N LYS A 771 7.17 -33.30 -2.03
CA LYS A 771 8.29 -32.47 -2.49
C LYS A 771 9.01 -33.16 -3.63
N ASN A 772 9.21 -32.46 -4.74
CA ASN A 772 9.82 -33.01 -5.95
C ASN A 772 11.32 -32.74 -5.97
N TYR A 773 11.72 -31.48 -6.09
CA TYR A 773 13.12 -31.06 -6.11
C TYR A 773 13.27 -29.67 -5.49
N LEU A 774 14.49 -29.35 -5.06
CA LEU A 774 14.85 -28.01 -4.62
C LEU A 774 14.78 -27.07 -5.83
N TYR A 775 13.84 -26.13 -5.81
CA TYR A 775 13.64 -25.17 -6.89
C TYR A 775 14.67 -24.04 -6.81
N LYS A 776 14.80 -23.42 -5.63
CA LYS A 776 15.77 -22.35 -5.38
C LYS A 776 16.07 -22.25 -3.89
N LYS A 777 17.30 -21.88 -3.55
CA LYS A 777 17.63 -21.38 -2.21
C LYS A 777 17.74 -19.87 -2.27
N VAL A 778 17.00 -19.17 -1.40
CA VAL A 778 17.09 -17.71 -1.24
C VAL A 778 17.40 -17.45 0.22
N GLU A 779 18.57 -16.89 0.48
CA GLU A 779 19.08 -16.67 1.84
C GLU A 779 19.04 -17.97 2.68
N PHE A 780 18.30 -17.96 3.79
CA PHE A 780 18.14 -19.08 4.72
C PHE A 780 16.89 -19.93 4.46
N ILE A 781 16.19 -19.70 3.33
CA ILE A 781 14.94 -20.38 2.95
C ILE A 781 15.17 -21.24 1.71
N GLN A 782 14.68 -22.47 1.78
CA GLN A 782 14.71 -23.41 0.68
C GLN A 782 13.31 -23.53 0.07
N PHE A 783 13.22 -23.22 -1.21
CA PHE A 783 12.00 -23.31 -1.99
C PHE A 783 12.01 -24.62 -2.77
N TYR A 784 10.94 -25.39 -2.65
CA TYR A 784 10.78 -26.68 -3.28
C TYR A 784 9.62 -26.63 -4.27
N SER A 785 9.83 -27.21 -5.45
CA SER A 785 8.71 -27.59 -6.31
C SER A 785 7.98 -28.75 -5.64
N ILE A 786 6.64 -28.68 -5.59
CA ILE A 786 5.81 -29.71 -4.97
C ILE A 786 4.69 -30.14 -5.89
N THR A 787 4.11 -31.30 -5.58
CA THR A 787 2.82 -31.72 -6.11
C THR A 787 1.86 -31.94 -4.95
N LEU A 788 0.77 -31.18 -4.93
CA LEU A 788 -0.33 -31.30 -3.97
C LEU A 788 -1.50 -32.03 -4.63
N LYS A 789 -2.03 -33.07 -3.97
CA LYS A 789 -3.17 -33.85 -4.45
C LYS A 789 -4.21 -33.99 -3.36
N GLY A 790 -5.48 -33.86 -3.72
CA GLY A 790 -6.61 -34.07 -2.82
C GLY A 790 -7.88 -34.43 -3.59
N SER A 791 -8.92 -34.81 -2.87
CA SER A 791 -10.21 -35.18 -3.45
C SER A 791 -11.36 -34.72 -2.58
N LYS A 792 -12.40 -34.19 -3.20
CA LYS A 792 -13.64 -33.83 -2.52
C LYS A 792 -14.32 -35.12 -2.06
N PRO A 793 -14.82 -35.20 -0.81
CA PRO A 793 -15.56 -36.37 -0.36
C PRO A 793 -16.68 -36.73 -1.34
N ALA A 794 -16.88 -38.02 -1.62
CA ALA A 794 -18.13 -38.47 -2.23
C ALA A 794 -19.25 -38.23 -1.21
N GLU A 795 -20.39 -37.70 -1.62
CA GLU A 795 -21.53 -37.51 -0.71
C GLU A 795 -21.81 -38.81 0.03
N VAL A 796 -21.65 -38.79 1.36
CA VAL A 796 -22.09 -39.88 2.21
C VAL A 796 -23.57 -39.64 2.42
N GLY A 797 -24.41 -40.49 1.81
CA GLY A 797 -25.84 -40.50 2.09
C GLY A 797 -26.06 -40.50 3.60
N CYS A 798 -26.98 -39.65 4.05
CA CYS A 798 -27.34 -39.51 5.46
C CYS A 798 -27.70 -40.89 6.05
N ALA A 799 -26.76 -41.51 6.77
CA ALA A 799 -27.03 -42.70 7.57
C ALA A 799 -27.63 -42.27 8.90
N CYS A 800 -28.78 -41.58 8.86
CA CYS A 800 -29.65 -41.47 10.01
C CYS A 800 -30.73 -42.54 9.86
N SER A 801 -30.47 -43.70 10.45
CA SER A 801 -31.50 -44.65 10.83
C SER A 801 -32.53 -43.91 11.68
N CYS A 802 -33.69 -43.64 11.09
CA CYS A 802 -34.90 -43.29 11.81
C CYS A 802 -35.36 -44.55 12.54
N GLY A 803 -35.16 -44.57 13.85
CA GLY A 803 -35.65 -45.55 14.81
C GLY A 803 -35.82 -44.86 16.14
#